data_AF-A0A383VXX0-F1
#
_entry.id   AF-A0A383VXX0-F1
#
_cell.length_a   1.000
_cell.length_b   1.000
_cell.length_c   1.000
_cell.angle_alpha   90.00
_cell.angle_beta   90.00
_cell.angle_gamma   90.00
#
_symmetry.space_group_name_H-M   'P 1'
#
loop_
_entity.id
_entity.type
_entity.pdbx_description
1 polymer ?
#
loop_
_entity_poly.entity_id
_entity_poly.type
_entity_poly.pdbx_seq_one_letter_code
_entity_poly.pdbx_strand_id
1 'polypeptide(L)'
;MSLTPGTATSAFGKSQQQPLESPAAAPVNTRSAKFNEALNRSLSWDLPQPRKPHEAAVRKSLKALKPPPSTTAAEGDEDLPIPPPYKIKMVEQITLLPRPQREKLLQEAGYNVFCLRSDQVFIDLLTDSGTSAMSDVQWANMMNTPQAYAGSSSFYTLEAVVQDLFGFKHVLPEHQGRAAENVLFSTLVAPRPGCWVPNNTHFDTTEANVLRCGGHPVNLAVPEAYETGLASPFKGNMDVAALEAFIAEKGAENIPLVMITVTNNSAGGQPVSMDNVRQVRGGHRGGWRSSSSSSSSSSGSSSSSGSSSRRAARVYGQRAPGEMQGQQQQHQQQQQQQRHQHQGRGGGGTPSNSSSSSRRAARVYEQRAPGERHRQQQGWVGRGSSRSSSSKGAARVHGQRASCEPAAAAAVAAAAAAAAAAAAAGQPLSMDGSVSSIAKRYGIPLFIDAARFAENCWFIQRWEPGYEGKPLRDIVRELFSYADGCTFSGKKEALANVGGLLCCNDDTLYEALRNLTIVVEGYPTYGGLACRDLMAMARGLMEVTDQAYQEYRHSQIELLAGLLRDAGVPIVEPPGGHAVYVDARRFLPHVPQEQFPAQALTAALYGVSGVRGVEIGSSCFGHVDEETGAFIPARLELMRLALPRRVYTDNHLRYVAAGLIKLYKQRDSIKGLRRVYATKLLSHFTARFVPFDQTAEDKPAAAAAAPAGAEESGVVRQQQQQQQ
;
A
#
# COMPACT_ATOMS: atom_id res chain seq x y z
N MET A 1 -48.01 33.90 -62.16
CA MET A 1 -49.09 32.87 -62.14
C MET A 1 -48.49 31.56 -61.68
N SER A 2 -49.32 30.65 -61.17
CA SER A 2 -48.95 29.32 -60.69
C SER A 2 -48.26 28.46 -61.75
N LEU A 3 -47.46 27.47 -61.32
CA LEU A 3 -47.64 26.06 -61.69
C LEU A 3 -46.74 25.10 -60.86
N THR A 4 -47.33 23.95 -60.53
CA THR A 4 -46.78 22.66 -60.04
C THR A 4 -45.98 21.93 -61.15
N PRO A 5 -45.41 20.70 -61.01
CA PRO A 5 -45.64 19.59 -60.04
C PRO A 5 -44.32 18.95 -59.50
N GLY A 6 -44.27 17.77 -58.83
CA GLY A 6 -45.27 16.73 -58.56
C GLY A 6 -44.77 15.62 -57.59
N THR A 7 -45.56 14.54 -57.45
CA THR A 7 -45.39 13.45 -56.48
C THR A 7 -45.42 12.05 -57.13
N ALA A 8 -44.75 11.05 -56.53
CA ALA A 8 -45.11 9.62 -56.61
C ALA A 8 -44.20 8.73 -55.72
N THR A 9 -44.76 7.76 -54.98
CA THR A 9 -44.24 6.37 -54.77
C THR A 9 -45.15 5.55 -53.85
N SER A 10 -45.16 4.22 -53.99
CA SER A 10 -45.95 3.28 -53.17
C SER A 10 -45.39 1.84 -53.16
N ALA A 11 -45.93 1.01 -52.24
CA ALA A 11 -45.97 -0.47 -52.21
C ALA A 11 -44.84 -1.33 -51.54
N PHE A 12 -45.06 -1.63 -50.24
CA PHE A 12 -45.05 -2.95 -49.54
C PHE A 12 -44.12 -4.15 -49.91
N GLY A 13 -43.51 -4.80 -48.89
CA GLY A 13 -43.05 -6.21 -48.98
C GLY A 13 -42.18 -6.86 -47.86
N LYS A 14 -42.79 -7.26 -46.72
CA LYS A 14 -42.41 -8.31 -45.70
C LYS A 14 -40.94 -8.72 -45.34
N SER A 15 -40.66 -8.59 -44.03
CA SER A 15 -39.95 -9.51 -43.08
C SER A 15 -38.50 -10.02 -43.28
N GLN A 16 -37.63 -9.71 -42.30
CA GLN A 16 -36.75 -10.68 -41.61
C GLN A 16 -36.25 -10.13 -40.25
N GLN A 17 -35.90 -11.03 -39.32
CA GLN A 17 -35.32 -10.69 -38.00
C GLN A 17 -33.81 -10.41 -38.13
N GLN A 18 -33.27 -9.50 -37.29
CA GLN A 18 -31.83 -9.35 -37.04
C GLN A 18 -31.55 -9.35 -35.52
N PRO A 19 -30.32 -9.71 -35.08
CA PRO A 19 -30.02 -9.91 -33.66
C PRO A 19 -29.80 -8.58 -32.93
N LEU A 20 -30.03 -8.60 -31.61
CA LEU A 20 -29.68 -7.50 -30.71
C LEU A 20 -28.15 -7.34 -30.63
N GLU A 21 -27.67 -6.12 -30.85
CA GLU A 21 -26.28 -5.75 -30.55
C GLU A 21 -26.09 -5.59 -29.03
N SER A 22 -24.95 -6.04 -28.53
CA SER A 22 -24.57 -5.92 -27.12
C SER A 22 -24.19 -4.46 -26.78
N PRO A 23 -24.52 -3.92 -25.59
CA PRO A 23 -24.20 -2.54 -25.26
C PRO A 23 -22.69 -2.29 -25.24
N ALA A 24 -22.26 -1.21 -25.87
CA ALA A 24 -20.86 -0.88 -26.06
C ALA A 24 -20.16 -0.57 -24.72
N ALA A 25 -19.12 -1.34 -24.39
CA ALA A 25 -18.25 -1.07 -23.26
C ALA A 25 -17.62 0.33 -23.37
N ALA A 26 -17.46 1.00 -22.22
CA ALA A 26 -16.77 2.29 -22.13
C ALA A 26 -15.37 2.22 -22.78
N PRO A 27 -14.87 3.32 -23.40
CA PRO A 27 -13.65 3.28 -24.19
C PRO A 27 -12.42 2.98 -23.32
N VAL A 28 -12.02 1.70 -23.32
CA VAL A 28 -10.79 1.19 -22.71
C VAL A 28 -9.60 2.01 -23.21
N ASN A 29 -8.67 2.36 -22.31
CA ASN A 29 -7.52 3.21 -22.61
C ASN A 29 -6.44 2.47 -23.43
N THR A 30 -6.78 2.14 -24.68
CA THR A 30 -5.92 1.44 -25.66
C THR A 30 -4.61 2.18 -25.96
N ARG A 31 -4.50 3.47 -25.59
CA ARG A 31 -3.30 4.29 -25.77
C ARG A 31 -2.19 3.89 -24.80
N SER A 32 -2.51 3.53 -23.56
CA SER A 32 -1.54 3.05 -22.56
C SER A 32 -1.02 1.66 -22.89
N ALA A 33 -1.88 0.73 -23.30
CA ALA A 33 -1.46 -0.61 -23.73
C ALA A 33 -0.50 -0.55 -24.94
N LYS A 34 -0.84 0.23 -25.97
CA LYS A 34 0.02 0.44 -27.16
C LYS A 34 1.34 1.16 -26.83
N PHE A 35 1.34 2.07 -25.86
CA PHE A 35 2.56 2.73 -25.39
C PHE A 35 3.51 1.71 -24.72
N ASN A 36 3.01 0.89 -23.80
CA ASN A 36 3.81 -0.11 -23.10
C ASN A 36 4.33 -1.20 -24.08
N GLU A 37 3.52 -1.61 -25.05
CA GLU A 37 3.94 -2.54 -26.09
C GLU A 37 5.05 -1.94 -26.99
N ALA A 38 4.93 -0.67 -27.38
CA ALA A 38 5.97 0.02 -28.15
C ALA A 38 7.27 0.24 -27.35
N LEU A 39 7.17 0.52 -26.04
CA LEU A 39 8.29 0.66 -25.13
C LEU A 39 9.07 -0.67 -25.00
N ASN A 40 8.36 -1.76 -24.74
CA ASN A 40 8.95 -3.10 -24.61
C ASN A 40 9.61 -3.57 -25.92
N ARG A 41 9.07 -3.19 -27.09
CA ARG A 41 9.68 -3.50 -28.40
C ARG A 41 10.89 -2.62 -28.77
N SER A 42 11.11 -1.49 -28.11
CA SER A 42 12.17 -0.52 -28.48
C SER A 42 13.36 -0.47 -27.50
N LEU A 43 13.19 -0.97 -26.27
CA LEU A 43 14.23 -0.99 -25.22
C LEU A 43 15.01 -2.32 -25.11
N SER A 44 15.05 -3.14 -26.18
CA SER A 44 15.84 -4.39 -26.22
C SER A 44 17.35 -4.14 -26.40
N TRP A 45 17.94 -3.34 -25.52
CA TRP A 45 19.38 -3.08 -25.43
C TRP A 45 19.93 -3.74 -24.18
N ASP A 46 21.03 -4.50 -24.31
CA ASP A 46 21.79 -5.03 -23.18
C ASP A 46 22.40 -3.87 -22.39
N LEU A 47 21.65 -3.34 -21.41
CA LEU A 47 22.17 -2.40 -20.44
C LEU A 47 23.25 -3.11 -19.61
N PRO A 48 24.46 -2.53 -19.50
CA PRO A 48 25.54 -3.18 -18.77
C PRO A 48 25.14 -3.40 -17.31
N GLN A 49 25.20 -4.67 -16.88
CA GLN A 49 24.87 -5.09 -15.52
C GLN A 49 25.61 -4.21 -14.50
N PRO A 50 24.94 -3.69 -13.46
CA PRO A 50 25.59 -2.89 -12.44
C PRO A 50 26.72 -3.70 -11.80
N ARG A 51 27.95 -3.19 -11.89
CA ARG A 51 29.10 -3.83 -11.24
C ARG A 51 28.82 -3.92 -9.75
N LYS A 52 29.02 -5.11 -9.16
CA LYS A 52 28.88 -5.32 -7.71
C LYS A 52 29.49 -4.16 -6.93
N PRO A 53 28.72 -3.48 -6.05
CA PRO A 53 29.26 -2.47 -5.16
C PRO A 53 30.30 -3.08 -4.24
N HIS A 54 31.15 -2.21 -3.69
CA HIS A 54 32.18 -2.55 -2.73
C HIS A 54 31.57 -3.26 -1.50
N GLU A 55 31.55 -4.60 -1.48
CA GLU A 55 30.82 -5.41 -0.48
C GLU A 55 31.19 -5.02 0.97
N ALA A 56 32.44 -4.64 1.21
CA ALA A 56 32.91 -4.16 2.51
C ALA A 56 32.23 -2.85 2.97
N ALA A 57 31.87 -1.96 2.05
CA ALA A 57 31.17 -0.72 2.36
C ALA A 57 29.69 -1.00 2.73
N VAL A 58 29.00 -1.83 1.93
CA VAL A 58 27.62 -2.25 2.23
C VAL A 58 27.55 -3.00 3.57
N ARG A 59 28.46 -3.96 3.81
CA ARG A 59 28.55 -4.67 5.11
C ARG A 59 28.85 -3.73 6.28
N LYS A 60 29.61 -2.64 6.07
CA LYS A 60 29.84 -1.61 7.10
C LYS A 60 28.56 -0.81 7.38
N SER A 61 27.83 -0.38 6.34
CA SER A 61 26.53 0.29 6.48
C SER A 61 25.51 -0.60 7.20
N LEU A 62 25.35 -1.86 6.80
CA LEU A 62 24.43 -2.81 7.45
C LEU A 62 24.73 -3.00 8.94
N LYS A 63 26.00 -3.07 9.33
CA LYS A 63 26.39 -3.13 10.76
C LYS A 63 26.02 -1.87 11.53
N ALA A 64 26.12 -0.69 10.91
CA ALA A 64 25.72 0.59 11.52
C ALA A 64 24.19 0.81 11.54
N LEU A 65 23.46 0.19 10.62
CA LEU A 65 22.00 0.29 10.56
C LEU A 65 21.29 -0.55 11.62
N LYS A 66 21.86 -1.67 12.06
CA LYS A 66 21.25 -2.51 13.11
C LYS A 66 21.01 -1.68 14.38
N PRO A 67 19.77 -1.61 14.91
CA PRO A 67 19.54 -1.03 16.21
C PRO A 67 20.27 -1.85 17.30
N PRO A 68 20.61 -1.24 18.46
CA PRO A 68 20.99 -2.03 19.63
C PRO A 68 19.83 -2.97 19.99
N PRO A 69 20.11 -4.15 20.59
CA PRO A 69 19.04 -5.04 21.03
C PRO A 69 18.16 -4.32 22.07
N SER A 70 16.86 -4.23 21.79
CA SER A 70 15.88 -3.91 22.82
C SER A 70 15.73 -5.08 23.78
N THR A 71 15.39 -4.78 25.02
CA THR A 71 14.88 -5.78 25.98
C THR A 71 13.37 -5.64 25.98
N THR A 72 12.66 -6.77 25.86
CA THR A 72 11.23 -6.87 26.18
C THR A 72 11.00 -6.55 27.66
N ALA A 73 9.74 -6.42 28.09
CA ALA A 73 9.41 -6.39 29.51
C ALA A 73 10.08 -7.59 30.25
N ALA A 74 10.59 -7.35 31.45
CA ALA A 74 11.21 -8.39 32.25
C ALA A 74 10.14 -9.36 32.79
N GLU A 75 10.50 -10.63 32.98
CA GLU A 75 9.64 -11.60 33.67
C GLU A 75 9.29 -11.05 35.07
N GLY A 76 8.00 -10.92 35.37
CA GLY A 76 7.49 -10.33 36.62
C GLY A 76 7.02 -8.87 36.55
N ASP A 77 7.13 -8.19 35.40
CA ASP A 77 6.60 -6.82 35.18
C ASP A 77 5.29 -6.80 34.34
N GLU A 78 4.58 -7.93 34.19
CA GLU A 78 3.44 -8.08 33.26
C GLU A 78 2.24 -7.17 33.58
N ASP A 79 2.10 -6.71 34.83
CA ASP A 79 1.03 -5.81 35.27
C ASP A 79 1.33 -4.32 34.97
N LEU A 80 2.52 -3.98 34.45
CA LEU A 80 2.91 -2.60 34.14
C LEU A 80 2.54 -2.19 32.71
N PRO A 81 2.10 -0.95 32.46
CA PRO A 81 1.90 -0.44 31.10
C PRO A 81 3.21 -0.46 30.30
N ILE A 82 3.20 -1.05 29.10
CA ILE A 82 4.37 -1.12 28.20
C ILE A 82 4.84 0.30 27.86
N PRO A 83 6.04 0.73 28.29
CA PRO A 83 6.53 2.09 28.06
C PRO A 83 7.07 2.27 26.64
N PRO A 84 7.17 3.52 26.14
CA PRO A 84 7.84 3.79 24.86
C PRO A 84 9.32 3.37 24.94
N PRO A 85 9.82 2.52 24.02
CA PRO A 85 11.23 2.10 23.98
C PRO A 85 12.15 3.19 23.38
N TYR A 86 11.74 4.47 23.51
CA TYR A 86 12.43 5.63 22.97
C TYR A 86 12.10 6.87 23.82
N LYS A 87 12.96 7.90 23.73
CA LYS A 87 12.72 9.22 24.33
C LYS A 87 12.39 10.23 23.23
N ILE A 88 11.49 11.17 23.52
CA ILE A 88 11.16 12.26 22.60
C ILE A 88 12.41 13.13 22.41
N LYS A 89 12.85 13.30 21.15
CA LYS A 89 14.08 14.03 20.79
C LYS A 89 13.81 15.42 20.19
N MET A 90 12.66 15.57 19.53
CA MET A 90 12.17 16.79 18.90
C MET A 90 10.63 16.77 18.99
N VAL A 91 10.00 17.95 19.08
CA VAL A 91 8.54 18.09 19.20
C VAL A 91 8.01 19.03 18.12
N GLU A 92 6.77 18.81 17.72
CA GLU A 92 5.96 19.71 16.90
C GLU A 92 4.82 20.28 17.75
N GLN A 93 4.49 21.56 17.58
CA GLN A 93 3.43 22.21 18.33
C GLN A 93 2.06 21.95 17.69
N ILE A 94 1.15 21.34 18.46
CA ILE A 94 -0.27 21.18 18.09
C ILE A 94 -1.15 22.16 18.86
N THR A 95 -2.24 22.64 18.25
CA THR A 95 -3.13 23.65 18.84
C THR A 95 -4.59 23.23 18.75
N LEU A 96 -5.30 23.22 19.89
CA LEU A 96 -6.73 22.96 19.94
C LEU A 96 -7.52 24.27 19.73
N LEU A 97 -8.04 24.47 18.52
CA LEU A 97 -8.92 25.60 18.22
C LEU A 97 -10.23 25.55 19.03
N PRO A 98 -10.82 26.70 19.43
CA PRO A 98 -12.13 26.73 20.10
C PRO A 98 -13.24 26.05 19.29
N ARG A 99 -14.18 25.40 19.98
CA ARG A 99 -15.27 24.63 19.34
C ARG A 99 -16.05 25.42 18.26
N PRO A 100 -16.51 26.67 18.47
CA PRO A 100 -17.23 27.41 17.44
C PRO A 100 -16.41 27.65 16.16
N GLN A 101 -15.08 27.79 16.29
CA GLN A 101 -14.19 27.92 15.14
C GLN A 101 -14.10 26.60 14.36
N ARG A 102 -13.98 25.46 15.05
CA ARG A 102 -13.96 24.14 14.40
C ARG A 102 -15.28 23.81 13.69
N GLU A 103 -16.41 24.15 14.30
CA GLU A 103 -17.74 23.96 13.69
C GLU A 103 -17.89 24.78 12.40
N LYS A 104 -17.44 26.04 12.39
CA LYS A 104 -17.38 26.87 11.18
C LYS A 104 -16.45 26.28 10.11
N LEU A 105 -15.24 25.86 10.50
CA LEU A 105 -14.27 25.27 9.57
C LEU A 105 -14.78 23.97 8.94
N LEU A 106 -15.53 23.16 9.69
CA LEU A 106 -16.15 21.94 9.19
C LEU A 106 -17.25 22.24 8.15
N GLN A 107 -18.01 23.32 8.33
CA GLN A 107 -18.99 23.79 7.35
C GLN A 107 -18.31 24.28 6.05
N GLU A 108 -17.24 25.08 6.17
CA GLU A 108 -16.44 25.58 5.03
C GLU A 108 -15.76 24.42 4.25
N ALA A 109 -15.34 23.38 4.97
CA ALA A 109 -14.83 22.13 4.43
C ALA A 109 -15.92 21.24 3.78
N GLY A 110 -17.20 21.63 3.81
CA GLY A 110 -18.32 20.83 3.30
C GLY A 110 -18.46 19.50 4.04
N TYR A 111 -18.25 19.51 5.36
CA TYR A 111 -18.23 18.33 6.24
C TYR A 111 -17.26 17.22 5.81
N ASN A 112 -16.28 17.54 4.96
CA ASN A 112 -15.21 16.63 4.57
C ASN A 112 -13.89 16.98 5.27
N VAL A 113 -13.44 16.11 6.17
CA VAL A 113 -12.22 16.32 6.96
C VAL A 113 -10.92 16.30 6.12
N PHE A 114 -10.94 15.77 4.88
CA PHE A 114 -9.83 15.92 3.93
C PHE A 114 -9.65 17.37 3.46
N CYS A 115 -10.69 18.19 3.47
CA CYS A 115 -10.64 19.60 3.10
C CYS A 115 -10.18 20.54 4.24
N LEU A 116 -9.97 20.01 5.45
CA LEU A 116 -9.38 20.75 6.57
C LEU A 116 -7.85 20.85 6.41
N ARG A 117 -7.30 22.02 6.71
CA ARG A 117 -5.84 22.23 6.75
C ARG A 117 -5.23 21.60 8.01
N SER A 118 -3.94 21.27 7.97
CA SER A 118 -3.25 20.69 9.15
C SER A 118 -3.21 21.64 10.35
N ASP A 119 -3.06 22.96 10.13
CA ASP A 119 -3.09 24.00 11.17
C ASP A 119 -4.46 24.16 11.87
N GLN A 120 -5.48 23.44 11.38
CA GLN A 120 -6.85 23.44 11.91
C GLN A 120 -7.17 22.18 12.72
N VAL A 121 -6.25 21.22 12.79
CA VAL A 121 -6.42 19.90 13.41
C VAL A 121 -5.51 19.78 14.63
N PHE A 122 -6.05 19.22 15.73
CA PHE A 122 -5.30 19.08 16.98
C PHE A 122 -4.56 17.73 17.06
N ILE A 123 -5.24 16.64 16.73
CA ILE A 123 -4.67 15.29 16.64
C ILE A 123 -5.14 14.70 15.31
N ASP A 124 -4.21 14.28 14.47
CA ASP A 124 -4.49 13.84 13.11
C ASP A 124 -4.33 12.31 13.00
N LEU A 125 -5.46 11.62 13.01
CA LEU A 125 -5.59 10.16 12.86
C LEU A 125 -6.19 9.77 11.49
N LEU A 126 -6.14 10.70 10.51
CA LEU A 126 -6.56 10.47 9.13
C LEU A 126 -5.81 9.27 8.52
N THR A 127 -4.50 9.19 8.75
CA THR A 127 -3.64 8.13 8.22
C THR A 127 -2.34 7.93 9.01
N ASP A 128 -1.85 6.69 9.01
CA ASP A 128 -0.50 6.28 9.44
C ASP A 128 0.55 6.37 8.30
N SER A 129 0.16 6.86 7.11
CA SER A 129 0.95 6.80 5.88
C SER A 129 1.73 8.08 5.59
N GLY A 130 2.95 8.16 6.10
CA GLY A 130 3.91 9.25 5.88
C GLY A 130 3.95 10.25 7.05
N THR A 131 3.14 10.00 8.07
CA THR A 131 2.99 10.80 9.30
C THR A 131 3.86 10.28 10.44
N SER A 132 4.59 9.17 10.27
CA SER A 132 5.48 8.60 11.26
C SER A 132 6.60 9.55 11.68
N ALA A 133 6.93 9.60 12.98
CA ALA A 133 8.12 10.29 13.46
C ALA A 133 9.38 9.44 13.18
N MET A 134 10.39 10.05 12.55
CA MET A 134 11.69 9.41 12.27
C MET A 134 12.63 9.44 13.49
N SER A 135 13.49 8.43 13.62
CA SER A 135 14.53 8.39 14.66
C SER A 135 15.66 9.38 14.39
N ASP A 136 16.45 9.69 15.41
CA ASP A 136 17.62 10.55 15.23
C ASP A 136 18.71 9.93 14.34
N VAL A 137 18.76 8.60 14.22
CA VAL A 137 19.62 7.91 13.24
C VAL A 137 19.06 8.03 11.81
N GLN A 138 17.74 7.96 11.61
CA GLN A 138 17.14 8.27 10.30
C GLN A 138 17.46 9.72 9.89
N TRP A 139 17.31 10.70 10.79
CA TRP A 139 17.70 12.09 10.55
C TRP A 139 19.20 12.27 10.28
N ALA A 140 20.08 11.64 11.07
CA ALA A 140 21.52 11.69 10.85
C ALA A 140 21.92 11.09 9.49
N ASN A 141 21.27 10.00 9.08
CA ASN A 141 21.45 9.43 7.74
C ASN A 141 21.01 10.42 6.66
N MET A 142 19.88 11.11 6.83
CA MET A 142 19.41 12.08 5.84
C MET A 142 20.39 13.23 5.59
N MET A 143 21.07 13.70 6.65
CA MET A 143 22.08 14.77 6.54
C MET A 143 23.40 14.29 5.94
N ASN A 144 23.82 13.06 6.23
CA ASN A 144 25.14 12.54 5.84
C ASN A 144 25.16 11.81 4.48
N THR A 145 24.00 11.57 3.85
CA THR A 145 23.92 10.77 2.61
C THR A 145 24.25 11.59 1.36
N PRO A 146 25.32 11.26 0.61
CA PRO A 146 25.60 11.88 -0.69
C PRO A 146 24.47 11.60 -1.69
N GLN A 147 24.18 12.57 -2.55
CA GLN A 147 23.18 12.42 -3.61
C GLN A 147 23.89 12.06 -4.92
N ALA A 148 23.47 10.97 -5.56
CA ALA A 148 23.99 10.51 -6.85
C ALA A 148 22.85 10.00 -7.73
N TYR A 149 22.86 10.36 -9.01
CA TYR A 149 21.81 9.98 -9.96
C TYR A 149 21.80 8.48 -10.30
N ALA A 150 22.97 7.84 -10.30
CA ALA A 150 23.14 6.42 -10.58
C ALA A 150 24.14 5.81 -9.61
N GLY A 151 23.85 4.58 -9.15
CA GLY A 151 24.79 3.80 -8.33
C GLY A 151 25.07 4.38 -6.94
N SER A 152 24.10 5.06 -6.33
CA SER A 152 24.26 5.58 -4.97
C SER A 152 24.45 4.46 -3.95
N SER A 153 25.35 4.67 -2.98
CA SER A 153 25.56 3.76 -1.85
C SER A 153 24.30 3.57 -0.98
N SER A 154 23.37 4.53 -1.02
CA SER A 154 22.09 4.44 -0.34
C SER A 154 21.17 3.36 -0.92
N PHE A 155 21.12 3.25 -2.25
CA PHE A 155 20.35 2.22 -2.94
C PHE A 155 20.86 0.82 -2.58
N TYR A 156 22.17 0.57 -2.73
CA TYR A 156 22.76 -0.73 -2.39
C TYR A 156 22.68 -1.09 -0.91
N THR A 157 22.54 -0.09 -0.03
CA THR A 157 22.28 -0.34 1.40
C THR A 157 20.81 -0.72 1.63
N LEU A 158 19.87 -0.05 0.96
CA LEU A 158 18.44 -0.38 1.01
C LEU A 158 18.16 -1.76 0.39
N GLU A 159 18.69 -2.02 -0.81
CA GLU A 159 18.63 -3.31 -1.50
C GLU A 159 19.10 -4.45 -0.59
N ALA A 160 20.25 -4.29 0.07
CA ALA A 160 20.76 -5.32 0.98
C ALA A 160 19.93 -5.50 2.26
N VAL A 161 19.27 -4.45 2.78
CA VAL A 161 18.30 -4.58 3.88
C VAL A 161 17.04 -5.31 3.43
N VAL A 162 16.53 -4.99 2.24
CA VAL A 162 15.34 -5.63 1.66
C VAL A 162 15.62 -7.11 1.32
N GLN A 163 16.82 -7.43 0.83
CA GLN A 163 17.26 -8.80 0.61
C GLN A 163 17.44 -9.59 1.93
N ASP A 164 17.95 -8.98 3.01
CA ASP A 164 18.06 -9.62 4.34
C ASP A 164 16.71 -9.83 5.03
N LEU A 165 15.73 -8.95 4.80
CA LEU A 165 14.40 -9.02 5.42
C LEU A 165 13.37 -9.81 4.60
N PHE A 166 13.27 -9.55 3.30
CA PHE A 166 12.20 -10.10 2.43
C PHE A 166 12.72 -11.24 1.53
N GLY A 167 14.03 -11.35 1.29
CA GLY A 167 14.62 -12.42 0.49
C GLY A 167 14.42 -12.31 -1.03
N PHE A 168 13.73 -11.27 -1.53
CA PHE A 168 13.53 -11.08 -2.97
C PHE A 168 14.85 -10.81 -3.72
N LYS A 169 14.99 -11.40 -4.91
CA LYS A 169 16.16 -11.22 -5.77
C LYS A 169 16.36 -9.75 -6.18
N HIS A 170 15.29 -9.12 -6.66
CA HIS A 170 15.32 -7.78 -7.26
C HIS A 170 14.54 -6.76 -6.44
N VAL A 171 15.07 -5.53 -6.37
CA VAL A 171 14.49 -4.40 -5.63
C VAL A 171 14.50 -3.16 -6.52
N LEU A 172 13.32 -2.60 -6.78
CA LEU A 172 13.13 -1.29 -7.41
C LEU A 172 12.59 -0.32 -6.35
N PRO A 173 13.27 0.81 -6.07
CA PRO A 173 12.69 1.90 -5.31
C PRO A 173 11.63 2.61 -6.16
N GLU A 174 10.60 3.15 -5.51
CA GLU A 174 9.51 3.91 -6.14
C GLU A 174 9.09 5.05 -5.19
N HIS A 175 8.55 6.18 -5.66
CA HIS A 175 8.36 7.33 -4.76
C HIS A 175 7.38 7.05 -3.60
N GLN A 176 6.43 6.14 -3.78
CA GLN A 176 5.59 5.53 -2.75
C GLN A 176 4.85 4.28 -3.28
N GLY A 177 4.10 3.57 -2.44
CA GLY A 177 3.42 2.32 -2.84
C GLY A 177 2.54 2.41 -4.09
N ARG A 178 1.80 3.52 -4.29
CA ARG A 178 0.96 3.68 -5.50
C ARG A 178 1.73 3.79 -6.82
N ALA A 179 3.03 4.12 -6.75
CA ALA A 179 3.93 4.09 -7.90
C ALA A 179 4.35 2.65 -8.22
N ALA A 180 4.73 1.87 -7.20
CA ALA A 180 4.98 0.43 -7.34
C ALA A 180 3.76 -0.30 -7.92
N GLU A 181 2.54 0.02 -7.45
CA GLU A 181 1.27 -0.43 -8.04
C GLU A 181 1.15 -0.01 -9.51
N ASN A 182 1.37 1.28 -9.81
CA ASN A 182 1.29 1.80 -11.18
C ASN A 182 2.26 1.09 -12.14
N VAL A 183 3.51 0.84 -11.74
CA VAL A 183 4.50 0.09 -12.54
C VAL A 183 4.08 -1.36 -12.70
N LEU A 184 3.72 -2.04 -11.62
CA LEU A 184 3.31 -3.46 -11.63
C LEU A 184 2.08 -3.70 -12.54
N PHE A 185 0.99 -2.97 -12.32
CA PHE A 185 -0.26 -3.19 -13.06
C PHE A 185 -0.17 -2.68 -14.51
N SER A 186 0.61 -1.63 -14.79
CA SER A 186 0.86 -1.22 -16.19
C SER A 186 1.65 -2.27 -16.96
N THR A 187 2.46 -3.08 -16.28
CA THR A 187 3.23 -4.18 -16.90
C THR A 187 2.42 -5.48 -17.01
N LEU A 188 1.60 -5.83 -16.00
CA LEU A 188 0.89 -7.12 -15.95
C LEU A 188 -0.58 -7.07 -16.40
N VAL A 189 -1.31 -5.99 -16.08
CA VAL A 189 -2.77 -5.86 -16.31
C VAL A 189 -3.06 -5.10 -17.61
N ALA A 190 -2.39 -3.98 -17.87
CA ALA A 190 -2.67 -3.16 -19.06
C ALA A 190 -2.48 -3.87 -20.42
N PRO A 191 -1.58 -4.88 -20.57
CA PRO A 191 -1.53 -5.70 -21.79
C PRO A 191 -2.65 -6.74 -21.91
N ARG A 192 -3.47 -6.93 -20.86
CA ARG A 192 -4.55 -7.93 -20.77
C ARG A 192 -5.88 -7.28 -20.34
N PRO A 193 -6.45 -6.34 -21.12
CA PRO A 193 -7.72 -5.69 -20.74
C PRO A 193 -8.84 -6.73 -20.57
N GLY A 194 -9.67 -6.57 -19.55
CA GLY A 194 -10.71 -7.53 -19.15
C GLY A 194 -10.23 -8.67 -18.25
N CYS A 195 -8.94 -8.72 -17.89
CA CYS A 195 -8.43 -9.70 -16.93
C CYS A 195 -8.87 -9.41 -15.48
N TRP A 196 -8.76 -10.42 -14.62
CA TRP A 196 -9.18 -10.34 -13.21
C TRP A 196 -7.98 -10.36 -12.27
N VAL A 197 -8.02 -9.52 -11.22
CA VAL A 197 -6.99 -9.50 -10.17
C VAL A 197 -7.68 -9.84 -8.84
N PRO A 198 -7.57 -11.09 -8.34
CA PRO A 198 -8.07 -11.46 -7.03
C PRO A 198 -7.11 -11.03 -5.90
N ASN A 199 -7.68 -10.55 -4.80
CA ASN A 199 -6.98 -10.19 -3.56
C ASN A 199 -7.87 -10.53 -2.34
N ASN A 200 -7.32 -10.58 -1.12
CA ASN A 200 -8.16 -10.67 0.09
C ASN A 200 -9.06 -9.42 0.17
N THR A 201 -8.45 -8.24 0.17
CA THR A 201 -9.13 -6.99 -0.18
C THR A 201 -8.14 -6.01 -0.77
N HIS A 202 -8.49 -5.38 -1.89
CA HIS A 202 -7.74 -4.28 -2.46
C HIS A 202 -7.80 -3.06 -1.54
N PHE A 203 -6.73 -2.26 -1.58
CA PHE A 203 -6.74 -0.89 -1.06
C PHE A 203 -7.09 0.08 -2.19
N ASP A 204 -7.57 1.28 -1.84
CA ASP A 204 -8.18 2.25 -2.76
C ASP A 204 -7.30 2.57 -3.98
N THR A 205 -5.98 2.67 -3.79
CA THR A 205 -5.04 2.95 -4.89
C THR A 205 -4.68 1.70 -5.71
N THR A 206 -4.71 0.53 -5.07
CA THR A 206 -4.53 -0.77 -5.72
C THR A 206 -5.69 -1.02 -6.68
N GLU A 207 -6.93 -0.88 -6.19
CA GLU A 207 -8.16 -1.03 -6.96
C GLU A 207 -8.22 -0.02 -8.11
N ALA A 208 -7.95 1.27 -7.83
CA ALA A 208 -7.93 2.31 -8.84
C ALA A 208 -6.87 2.08 -9.93
N ASN A 209 -5.72 1.49 -9.61
CA ASN A 209 -4.72 1.13 -10.62
C ASN A 209 -5.14 -0.07 -11.47
N VAL A 210 -5.73 -1.11 -10.89
CA VAL A 210 -6.28 -2.27 -11.65
C VAL A 210 -7.34 -1.78 -12.64
N LEU A 211 -8.31 -0.98 -12.17
CA LEU A 211 -9.35 -0.38 -13.01
C LEU A 211 -8.78 0.55 -14.10
N ARG A 212 -7.80 1.41 -13.77
CA ARG A 212 -7.11 2.28 -14.74
C ARG A 212 -6.40 1.49 -15.84
N CYS A 213 -5.88 0.32 -15.52
CA CYS A 213 -5.27 -0.61 -16.46
C CYS A 213 -6.29 -1.45 -17.25
N GLY A 214 -7.59 -1.31 -16.98
CA GLY A 214 -8.65 -2.06 -17.64
C GLY A 214 -8.81 -3.50 -17.14
N GLY A 215 -8.31 -3.82 -15.95
CA GLY A 215 -8.59 -5.07 -15.25
C GLY A 215 -9.74 -4.93 -14.25
N HIS A 216 -10.23 -6.07 -13.77
CA HIS A 216 -11.31 -6.17 -12.80
C HIS A 216 -10.77 -6.63 -11.43
N PRO A 217 -10.80 -5.78 -10.39
CA PRO A 217 -10.39 -6.16 -9.05
C PRO A 217 -11.46 -7.04 -8.39
N VAL A 218 -11.04 -8.10 -7.70
CA VAL A 218 -11.95 -9.02 -6.98
C VAL A 218 -11.48 -9.20 -5.55
N ASN A 219 -12.39 -9.03 -4.59
CA ASN A 219 -12.11 -9.10 -3.17
C ASN A 219 -12.68 -10.41 -2.59
N LEU A 220 -11.79 -11.27 -2.10
CA LEU A 220 -12.05 -12.63 -1.62
C LEU A 220 -11.59 -12.78 -0.16
N ALA A 221 -11.97 -11.84 0.72
CA ALA A 221 -11.71 -11.96 2.15
C ALA A 221 -12.67 -12.98 2.79
N VAL A 222 -12.21 -13.64 3.84
CA VAL A 222 -13.06 -14.56 4.64
C VAL A 222 -14.32 -13.85 5.17
N PRO A 223 -15.48 -14.54 5.29
CA PRO A 223 -16.73 -13.91 5.72
C PRO A 223 -16.65 -13.12 7.04
N GLU A 224 -15.84 -13.61 7.98
CA GLU A 224 -15.58 -13.00 9.29
C GLU A 224 -15.01 -11.58 9.18
N ALA A 225 -14.29 -11.25 8.10
CA ALA A 225 -13.74 -9.92 7.83
C ALA A 225 -14.81 -8.81 7.86
N TYR A 226 -16.07 -9.18 7.61
CA TYR A 226 -17.20 -8.28 7.54
C TYR A 226 -18.06 -8.23 8.81
N GLU A 227 -17.80 -9.13 9.77
CA GLU A 227 -18.48 -9.18 11.08
C GLU A 227 -17.71 -8.33 12.10
N THR A 228 -18.05 -7.04 12.21
CA THR A 228 -17.26 -6.07 13.00
C THR A 228 -17.09 -6.48 14.46
N GLY A 229 -18.17 -6.95 15.12
CA GLY A 229 -18.15 -7.37 16.52
C GLY A 229 -17.62 -8.78 16.79
N LEU A 230 -17.32 -9.58 15.76
CA LEU A 230 -16.83 -10.95 15.94
C LEU A 230 -15.34 -10.94 16.26
N ALA A 231 -14.99 -11.16 17.53
CA ALA A 231 -13.61 -11.36 17.96
C ALA A 231 -13.06 -12.69 17.44
N SER A 232 -12.45 -12.67 16.25
CA SER A 232 -11.78 -13.80 15.61
C SER A 232 -10.36 -13.38 15.21
N PRO A 233 -9.34 -14.24 15.39
CA PRO A 233 -8.00 -13.96 14.88
C PRO A 233 -7.96 -14.03 13.35
N PHE A 234 -6.99 -13.37 12.74
CA PHE A 234 -6.68 -13.47 11.30
C PHE A 234 -7.84 -13.16 10.33
N LYS A 235 -8.72 -12.22 10.70
CA LYS A 235 -9.81 -11.69 9.84
C LYS A 235 -9.32 -11.01 8.54
N GLY A 236 -8.01 -10.86 8.34
CA GLY A 236 -7.44 -10.43 7.07
C GLY A 236 -7.28 -11.55 6.04
N ASN A 237 -7.43 -12.82 6.43
CA ASN A 237 -7.26 -13.99 5.57
C ASN A 237 -8.07 -13.91 4.27
N MET A 238 -7.52 -14.53 3.22
CA MET A 238 -8.25 -14.81 1.99
C MET A 238 -9.11 -16.07 2.16
N ASP A 239 -10.32 -16.06 1.62
CA ASP A 239 -11.10 -17.26 1.39
C ASP A 239 -10.47 -18.05 0.23
N VAL A 240 -9.71 -19.08 0.61
CA VAL A 240 -8.96 -19.95 -0.30
C VAL A 240 -9.87 -20.84 -1.16
N ALA A 241 -11.06 -21.20 -0.67
CA ALA A 241 -12.03 -21.96 -1.45
C ALA A 241 -12.68 -21.07 -2.50
N ALA A 242 -13.01 -19.83 -2.15
CA ALA A 242 -13.47 -18.82 -3.10
C ALA A 242 -12.40 -18.48 -4.14
N LEU A 243 -11.11 -18.39 -3.75
CA LEU A 243 -10.00 -18.22 -4.70
C LEU A 243 -9.91 -19.37 -5.70
N GLU A 244 -9.90 -20.62 -5.22
CA GLU A 244 -9.77 -21.80 -6.08
C GLU A 244 -10.98 -21.93 -7.04
N ALA A 245 -12.19 -21.71 -6.53
CA ALA A 245 -13.40 -21.68 -7.35
C ALA A 245 -13.36 -20.55 -8.40
N PHE A 246 -12.92 -19.35 -8.02
CA PHE A 246 -12.80 -18.21 -8.93
C PHE A 246 -11.79 -18.44 -10.05
N ILE A 247 -10.62 -19.02 -9.74
CA ILE A 247 -9.61 -19.37 -10.77
C ILE A 247 -10.15 -20.46 -11.70
N ALA A 248 -10.87 -21.45 -11.17
CA ALA A 248 -11.49 -22.50 -11.97
C ALA A 248 -12.63 -21.96 -12.88
N GLU A 249 -13.37 -20.95 -12.42
CA GLU A 249 -14.44 -20.30 -13.20
C GLU A 249 -13.90 -19.39 -14.31
N LYS A 250 -12.91 -18.53 -13.99
CA LYS A 250 -12.40 -17.50 -14.93
C LYS A 250 -11.29 -17.98 -15.85
N GLY A 251 -10.63 -19.09 -15.53
CA GLY A 251 -9.42 -19.55 -16.22
C GLY A 251 -8.17 -18.80 -15.75
N ALA A 252 -7.10 -19.53 -15.47
CA ALA A 252 -5.84 -18.98 -14.95
C ALA A 252 -5.16 -18.00 -15.93
N GLU A 253 -5.35 -18.21 -17.23
CA GLU A 253 -4.85 -17.34 -18.30
C GLU A 253 -5.41 -15.90 -18.22
N ASN A 254 -6.61 -15.74 -17.65
CA ASN A 254 -7.30 -14.46 -17.48
C ASN A 254 -6.94 -13.78 -16.14
N ILE A 255 -5.97 -14.30 -15.39
CA ILE A 255 -5.53 -13.79 -14.09
C ILE A 255 -4.02 -13.52 -14.12
N PRO A 256 -3.57 -12.26 -14.33
CA PRO A 256 -2.14 -11.97 -14.45
C PRO A 256 -1.34 -12.05 -13.15
N LEU A 257 -2.00 -11.92 -11.99
CA LEU A 257 -1.43 -12.13 -10.66
C LEU A 257 -2.55 -12.37 -9.64
N VAL A 258 -2.22 -13.09 -8.56
CA VAL A 258 -2.98 -13.06 -7.30
C VAL A 258 -2.29 -12.07 -6.36
N MET A 259 -3.06 -11.33 -5.57
CA MET A 259 -2.52 -10.47 -4.51
C MET A 259 -2.93 -10.94 -3.11
N ILE A 260 -2.15 -10.57 -2.10
CA ILE A 260 -2.59 -10.63 -0.70
C ILE A 260 -2.08 -9.42 0.10
N THR A 261 -2.99 -8.69 0.74
CA THR A 261 -2.69 -7.47 1.51
C THR A 261 -2.39 -7.82 2.97
N VAL A 262 -1.20 -7.44 3.49
CA VAL A 262 -0.77 -7.73 4.86
C VAL A 262 -0.36 -6.45 5.63
N THR A 263 -0.95 -6.15 6.80
CA THR A 263 -2.31 -6.52 7.25
C THR A 263 -3.37 -6.05 6.25
N ASN A 264 -4.52 -6.72 6.15
CA ASN A 264 -5.66 -6.29 5.32
C ASN A 264 -6.22 -4.94 5.82
N ASN A 265 -5.86 -3.86 5.14
CA ASN A 265 -6.24 -2.49 5.48
C ASN A 265 -7.76 -2.28 5.51
N SER A 266 -8.44 -2.80 4.49
CA SER A 266 -9.86 -2.50 4.22
C SER A 266 -10.79 -3.31 5.13
N ALA A 267 -10.35 -4.48 5.61
CA ALA A 267 -11.01 -5.28 6.65
C ALA A 267 -10.76 -4.77 8.09
N GLY A 268 -10.23 -3.56 8.28
CA GLY A 268 -9.95 -3.01 9.62
C GLY A 268 -8.49 -3.15 10.09
N GLY A 269 -7.53 -3.33 9.17
CA GLY A 269 -6.12 -3.56 9.50
C GLY A 269 -5.85 -4.95 10.08
N GLN A 270 -6.66 -5.94 9.70
CA GLN A 270 -6.64 -7.28 10.28
C GLN A 270 -5.49 -8.14 9.73
N PRO A 271 -4.83 -8.96 10.56
CA PRO A 271 -3.71 -9.78 10.10
C PRO A 271 -4.17 -10.94 9.21
N VAL A 272 -3.22 -11.44 8.42
CA VAL A 272 -3.27 -12.70 7.67
C VAL A 272 -2.39 -13.71 8.40
N SER A 273 -2.87 -14.94 8.62
CA SER A 273 -2.04 -16.01 9.22
C SER A 273 -1.00 -16.54 8.23
N MET A 274 0.11 -17.05 8.75
CA MET A 274 1.11 -17.72 7.93
C MET A 274 0.50 -18.92 7.22
N ASP A 275 -0.33 -19.73 7.88
CA ASP A 275 -1.00 -20.88 7.25
C ASP A 275 -1.91 -20.50 6.06
N ASN A 276 -2.52 -19.31 6.04
CA ASN A 276 -3.31 -18.84 4.89
C ASN A 276 -2.40 -18.51 3.68
N VAL A 277 -1.17 -18.06 3.92
CA VAL A 277 -0.17 -17.75 2.89
C VAL A 277 0.62 -18.99 2.46
N ARG A 278 1.05 -19.82 3.42
CA ARG A 278 2.08 -20.87 3.32
C ARG A 278 1.71 -21.98 2.36
N GLN A 279 2.56 -22.28 1.39
CA GLN A 279 2.46 -23.54 0.66
C GLN A 279 2.70 -24.74 1.60
N VAL A 280 1.64 -25.44 1.99
CA VAL A 280 1.77 -26.80 2.57
C VAL A 280 2.27 -27.73 1.47
N ARG A 281 3.47 -28.29 1.63
CA ARG A 281 3.89 -29.44 0.82
C ARG A 281 3.19 -30.66 1.37
N GLY A 282 2.38 -31.32 0.54
CA GLY A 282 1.71 -32.58 0.86
C GLY A 282 2.69 -33.61 1.41
N GLY A 283 2.70 -33.76 2.72
CA GLY A 283 3.56 -34.67 3.47
C GLY A 283 2.73 -35.19 4.63
N HIS A 284 2.40 -36.49 4.58
CA HIS A 284 1.48 -37.16 5.51
C HIS A 284 1.72 -36.75 6.98
N ARG A 285 0.80 -35.93 7.53
CA ARG A 285 0.49 -35.98 8.96
C ARG A 285 -0.59 -37.02 9.17
N GLY A 286 -0.15 -38.26 9.41
CA GLY A 286 -1.06 -39.37 9.67
C GLY A 286 -1.87 -39.15 10.94
N GLY A 287 -3.18 -39.29 10.82
CA GLY A 287 -4.08 -39.70 11.91
C GLY A 287 -4.10 -38.83 13.17
N TRP A 288 -4.89 -37.74 13.14
CA TRP A 288 -5.57 -37.30 14.36
C TRP A 288 -6.62 -38.34 14.72
N ARG A 289 -6.28 -39.27 15.63
CA ARG A 289 -7.25 -40.12 16.32
C ARG A 289 -7.20 -39.80 17.80
N SER A 290 -8.27 -39.19 18.30
CA SER A 290 -8.57 -39.20 19.72
C SER A 290 -8.78 -40.65 20.17
N SER A 291 -7.93 -41.12 21.08
CA SER A 291 -8.19 -42.31 21.88
C SER A 291 -8.00 -41.94 23.34
N SER A 292 -9.13 -41.73 24.02
CA SER A 292 -9.18 -41.71 25.47
C SER A 292 -8.77 -43.09 25.99
N SER A 293 -7.68 -43.14 26.75
CA SER A 293 -7.37 -44.30 27.59
C SER A 293 -7.05 -43.83 29.01
N SER A 294 -7.86 -44.31 29.93
CA SER A 294 -7.71 -44.12 31.37
C SER A 294 -6.64 -45.05 31.93
N SER A 295 -5.71 -44.49 32.70
CA SER A 295 -4.91 -45.22 33.70
C SER A 295 -4.54 -44.22 34.80
N SER A 296 -5.27 -44.22 35.91
CA SER A 296 -5.02 -45.08 37.09
C SER A 296 -3.65 -44.80 37.72
N SER A 297 -3.68 -43.98 38.77
CA SER A 297 -2.57 -43.67 39.65
C SER A 297 -1.99 -44.91 40.34
N SER A 298 -0.66 -45.00 40.41
CA SER A 298 0.03 -45.82 41.41
C SER A 298 1.35 -45.18 41.85
N SER A 299 1.50 -45.14 43.17
CA SER A 299 2.65 -44.66 43.95
C SER A 299 3.98 -45.34 43.61
N GLY A 300 5.09 -44.59 43.70
CA GLY A 300 6.45 -45.16 43.73
C GLY A 300 7.50 -44.12 44.15
N SER A 301 7.99 -44.22 45.39
CA SER A 301 8.97 -43.30 45.99
C SER A 301 10.40 -43.83 45.93
N SER A 302 11.38 -42.93 46.15
CA SER A 302 12.83 -43.21 46.36
C SER A 302 13.60 -43.62 45.08
N SER A 303 14.93 -43.44 44.95
CA SER A 303 15.95 -42.96 45.90
C SER A 303 17.16 -42.33 45.15
N SER A 304 18.05 -41.69 45.91
CA SER A 304 19.26 -40.97 45.49
C SER A 304 20.46 -41.85 45.07
N SER A 305 21.16 -41.44 44.00
CA SER A 305 22.63 -41.53 43.82
C SER A 305 23.01 -40.77 42.53
N GLY A 306 24.17 -40.14 42.34
CA GLY A 306 25.37 -40.07 43.18
C GLY A 306 26.64 -40.16 42.33
N SER A 307 27.42 -39.08 42.28
CA SER A 307 28.83 -39.00 41.82
C SER A 307 29.18 -38.89 40.31
N SER A 308 29.63 -37.68 39.93
CA SER A 308 31.02 -37.36 39.55
C SER A 308 31.62 -37.61 38.15
N SER A 309 32.23 -36.52 37.66
CA SER A 309 33.44 -36.45 36.79
C SER A 309 33.23 -36.58 35.25
N ARG A 310 33.98 -35.89 34.36
CA ARG A 310 35.07 -34.89 34.54
C ARG A 310 35.28 -34.06 33.25
N ARG A 311 35.61 -32.76 33.43
CA ARG A 311 36.47 -31.87 32.62
C ARG A 311 36.55 -32.02 31.07
N ALA A 312 36.34 -30.88 30.40
CA ALA A 312 37.42 -30.28 29.58
C ALA A 312 37.23 -28.74 29.46
N ALA A 313 38.05 -27.97 30.18
CA ALA A 313 38.24 -26.54 29.95
C ALA A 313 39.72 -26.31 29.61
N ARG A 314 40.01 -25.45 28.62
CA ARG A 314 41.39 -25.02 28.30
C ARG A 314 41.58 -23.55 28.63
N VAL A 315 42.78 -23.26 29.14
CA VAL A 315 43.20 -21.99 29.72
C VAL A 315 44.21 -21.31 28.81
N TYR A 316 44.06 -19.99 28.65
CA TYR A 316 45.13 -19.01 28.49
C TYR A 316 44.63 -17.76 29.23
N GLY A 317 45.40 -17.02 30.03
CA GLY A 317 46.82 -17.15 30.39
C GLY A 317 47.31 -15.76 30.80
N GLN A 318 47.34 -15.45 32.10
CA GLN A 318 47.68 -14.11 32.59
C GLN A 318 49.19 -13.79 32.45
N ARG A 319 49.50 -12.52 32.16
CA ARG A 319 50.76 -11.87 32.55
C ARG A 319 50.48 -10.49 33.15
N ALA A 320 51.27 -10.14 34.16
CA ALA A 320 51.20 -8.91 34.93
C ALA A 320 52.26 -7.88 34.41
N PRO A 321 52.33 -6.64 34.94
CA PRO A 321 52.61 -5.46 34.12
C PRO A 321 54.07 -4.98 34.13
N GLY A 322 54.47 -4.35 33.02
CA GLY A 322 55.70 -3.57 32.89
C GLY A 322 55.83 -2.97 31.48
N GLU A 323 56.27 -1.71 31.41
CA GLU A 323 56.82 -1.05 30.22
C GLU A 323 55.93 -0.94 28.96
N MET A 324 55.22 0.20 28.80
CA MET A 324 55.16 0.89 27.49
C MET A 324 54.69 2.36 27.58
N GLN A 325 55.47 3.22 28.26
CA GLN A 325 55.50 4.65 27.91
C GLN A 325 56.31 4.81 26.62
N GLY A 326 55.65 4.79 25.45
CA GLY A 326 56.39 4.85 24.18
C GLY A 326 55.59 5.14 22.90
N GLN A 327 54.25 5.03 22.89
CA GLN A 327 53.47 5.17 21.64
C GLN A 327 52.45 6.32 21.62
N GLN A 328 52.29 7.09 22.71
CA GLN A 328 51.44 8.30 22.70
C GLN A 328 52.16 9.58 22.24
N GLN A 329 53.51 9.62 22.23
CA GLN A 329 54.25 10.82 21.79
C GLN A 329 54.43 10.94 20.26
N GLN A 330 54.44 9.82 19.51
CA GLN A 330 54.60 9.88 18.04
C GLN A 330 53.34 10.38 17.31
N HIS A 331 52.14 10.16 17.86
CA HIS A 331 50.89 10.55 17.18
C HIS A 331 50.56 12.05 17.32
N GLN A 332 51.08 12.73 18.36
CA GLN A 332 50.91 14.18 18.50
C GLN A 332 51.87 14.98 17.62
N GLN A 333 53.08 14.48 17.34
CA GLN A 333 54.03 15.16 16.44
C GLN A 333 53.55 15.17 14.97
N GLN A 334 52.90 14.10 14.50
CA GLN A 334 52.37 14.06 13.12
C GLN A 334 51.19 15.02 12.89
N GLN A 335 50.37 15.31 13.92
CA GLN A 335 49.27 16.28 13.78
C GLN A 335 49.71 17.75 13.84
N GLN A 336 50.91 18.06 14.34
CA GLN A 336 51.47 19.41 14.30
C GLN A 336 52.12 19.75 12.95
N GLN A 337 52.72 18.77 12.25
CA GLN A 337 53.38 19.02 10.95
C GLN A 337 52.40 19.31 9.80
N GLN A 338 51.16 18.79 9.84
CA GLN A 338 50.17 19.05 8.78
C GLN A 338 49.46 20.41 8.89
N ARG A 339 49.63 21.17 10.00
CA ARG A 339 49.05 22.51 10.16
C ARG A 339 49.90 23.65 9.58
N HIS A 340 51.08 23.36 9.03
CA HIS A 340 52.04 24.37 8.57
C HIS A 340 52.11 24.62 7.05
N GLN A 341 51.21 24.05 6.23
CA GLN A 341 51.23 24.27 4.76
C GLN A 341 50.13 25.17 4.19
N HIS A 342 49.12 25.57 4.96
CA HIS A 342 48.11 26.54 4.51
C HIS A 342 47.75 27.57 5.59
N GLN A 343 48.65 28.53 5.84
CA GLN A 343 48.30 29.90 6.21
C GLN A 343 49.51 30.83 6.05
N GLY A 344 49.44 31.72 5.06
CA GLY A 344 50.46 32.73 4.81
C GLY A 344 49.81 33.99 4.23
N ARG A 345 49.88 35.09 5.00
CA ARG A 345 49.34 36.44 4.72
C ARG A 345 47.79 36.54 4.77
N GLY A 346 47.19 37.46 5.54
CA GLY A 346 47.77 38.37 6.54
C GLY A 346 46.85 39.56 6.84
N GLY A 347 46.77 39.97 8.12
CA GLY A 347 46.02 41.16 8.59
C GLY A 347 44.49 41.00 8.60
N GLY A 348 43.73 41.49 9.57
CA GLY A 348 44.07 42.28 10.76
C GLY A 348 43.08 43.43 10.94
N GLY A 349 42.29 43.44 12.03
CA GLY A 349 41.38 44.55 12.35
C GLY A 349 40.00 44.11 12.86
N THR A 350 39.83 44.17 14.17
CA THR A 350 38.54 44.43 14.86
C THR A 350 38.32 45.96 14.94
N PRO A 351 37.20 46.52 15.46
CA PRO A 351 35.91 45.95 15.88
C PRO A 351 34.66 46.72 15.35
N SER A 352 33.49 46.37 15.90
CA SER A 352 32.45 47.31 16.41
C SER A 352 31.10 47.48 15.69
N ASN A 353 30.12 47.87 16.50
CA ASN A 353 28.70 48.09 16.25
C ASN A 353 28.41 49.08 15.10
N SER A 354 27.26 48.94 14.41
CA SER A 354 26.09 49.79 14.72
C SER A 354 24.88 49.61 13.79
N SER A 355 23.77 50.10 14.34
CA SER A 355 22.39 50.25 13.87
C SER A 355 22.08 50.73 12.43
N SER A 356 20.86 50.36 12.02
CA SER A 356 19.84 51.19 11.34
C SER A 356 19.74 51.23 9.79
N SER A 357 18.52 50.85 9.33
CA SER A 357 17.65 51.57 8.38
C SER A 357 18.29 52.27 7.15
N SER A 358 17.87 52.01 5.90
CA SER A 358 16.52 52.35 5.43
C SER A 358 16.30 52.19 3.90
N ARG A 359 15.01 51.99 3.52
CA ARG A 359 14.28 52.48 2.32
C ARG A 359 14.71 52.10 0.87
N ARG A 360 13.74 51.43 0.21
CA ARG A 360 13.15 51.68 -1.14
C ARG A 360 14.06 52.15 -2.30
N ALA A 361 14.01 51.38 -3.40
CA ALA A 361 13.41 51.84 -4.67
C ALA A 361 13.09 50.66 -5.60
N ALA A 362 12.13 50.85 -6.52
CA ALA A 362 11.74 49.87 -7.54
C ALA A 362 12.11 50.37 -8.96
N ARG A 363 12.27 49.43 -9.91
CA ARG A 363 12.00 49.56 -11.37
C ARG A 363 12.10 48.15 -11.98
N VAL A 364 11.03 47.65 -12.61
CA VAL A 364 10.71 47.81 -14.05
C VAL A 364 11.76 47.15 -14.95
N TYR A 365 11.36 46.03 -15.57
CA TYR A 365 12.02 45.42 -16.72
C TYR A 365 11.13 45.63 -17.94
N GLU A 366 11.69 46.19 -19.01
CA GLU A 366 11.03 46.29 -20.32
C GLU A 366 12.03 45.92 -21.43
N GLN A 367 11.50 45.56 -22.60
CA GLN A 367 12.18 44.81 -23.66
C GLN A 367 13.11 45.67 -24.53
N ARG A 368 14.10 45.03 -25.19
CA ARG A 368 14.39 45.21 -26.64
C ARG A 368 15.44 44.22 -27.17
N ALA A 369 15.26 43.82 -28.44
CA ALA A 369 16.26 43.14 -29.27
C ALA A 369 17.25 44.16 -29.90
N PRO A 370 18.34 43.71 -30.56
CA PRO A 370 18.29 43.53 -32.03
C PRO A 370 19.11 42.32 -32.55
N GLY A 371 19.17 42.12 -33.88
CA GLY A 371 19.84 40.97 -34.54
C GLY A 371 20.76 41.33 -35.73
N GLU A 372 20.95 40.34 -36.63
CA GLU A 372 21.84 40.32 -37.83
C GLU A 372 23.37 40.13 -37.53
N ARG A 373 24.22 39.48 -38.35
CA ARG A 373 24.15 39.05 -39.78
C ARG A 373 25.24 37.98 -40.17
N HIS A 374 25.00 37.23 -41.27
CA HIS A 374 25.95 36.65 -42.28
C HIS A 374 26.71 35.27 -42.20
N ARG A 375 26.86 34.71 -43.44
CA ARG A 375 27.61 33.53 -43.99
C ARG A 375 26.97 32.14 -43.76
N GLN A 376 26.51 31.34 -44.75
CA GLN A 376 27.03 30.83 -46.07
C GLN A 376 28.35 30.03 -46.00
N GLN A 377 28.64 28.97 -46.79
CA GLN A 377 27.86 27.91 -47.50
C GLN A 377 28.89 26.94 -48.18
N GLN A 378 28.47 25.77 -48.71
CA GLN A 378 29.25 24.78 -49.52
C GLN A 378 30.30 23.94 -48.74
N GLY A 379 30.58 22.64 -49.02
CA GLY A 379 30.10 21.61 -49.98
C GLY A 379 30.68 20.21 -49.58
N TRP A 380 30.82 19.14 -50.39
CA TRP A 380 30.40 18.83 -51.77
C TRP A 380 30.58 17.30 -52.10
N VAL A 381 29.60 16.65 -52.77
CA VAL A 381 29.70 15.40 -53.62
C VAL A 381 30.00 14.01 -53.01
N GLY A 382 29.32 12.96 -53.55
CA GLY A 382 29.64 11.55 -53.22
C GLY A 382 28.94 10.37 -53.93
N ARG A 383 28.61 10.45 -55.24
CA ARG A 383 28.29 9.34 -56.21
C ARG A 383 27.29 8.20 -55.82
N GLY A 384 26.38 7.87 -56.75
CA GLY A 384 25.55 6.65 -56.69
C GLY A 384 26.07 5.49 -57.54
N SER A 385 25.40 4.33 -57.45
CA SER A 385 25.46 3.22 -58.41
C SER A 385 24.12 2.49 -58.45
N SER A 386 23.60 2.28 -59.66
CA SER A 386 22.44 1.43 -59.92
C SER A 386 22.91 0.08 -60.47
N ARG A 387 22.18 -1.00 -60.15
CA ARG A 387 22.17 -2.24 -60.94
C ARG A 387 20.84 -2.97 -60.78
N SER A 388 20.34 -3.51 -61.88
CA SER A 388 19.08 -4.24 -62.02
C SER A 388 19.35 -5.74 -62.28
N SER A 389 18.28 -6.51 -62.51
CA SER A 389 18.24 -7.95 -62.85
C SER A 389 18.54 -8.93 -61.69
N SER A 390 18.00 -10.16 -61.64
CA SER A 390 16.78 -10.74 -62.26
C SER A 390 16.48 -12.14 -61.69
N SER A 391 15.20 -12.53 -61.75
CA SER A 391 14.67 -13.91 -61.92
C SER A 391 14.96 -15.05 -60.91
N LYS A 392 13.84 -15.65 -60.46
CA LYS A 392 13.56 -17.11 -60.29
C LYS A 392 14.38 -17.94 -59.28
N GLY A 393 13.65 -18.52 -58.33
CA GLY A 393 14.07 -19.67 -57.54
C GLY A 393 12.89 -20.26 -56.76
N ALA A 394 12.21 -21.26 -57.32
CA ALA A 394 11.11 -21.95 -56.64
C ALA A 394 11.65 -23.17 -55.87
N ALA A 395 11.28 -23.31 -54.60
CA ALA A 395 11.48 -24.53 -53.84
C ALA A 395 10.33 -24.73 -52.83
N ARG A 396 9.37 -25.59 -53.19
CA ARG A 396 8.49 -26.24 -52.21
C ARG A 396 9.27 -27.39 -51.58
N VAL A 397 9.38 -27.42 -50.25
CA VAL A 397 9.72 -28.63 -49.50
C VAL A 397 8.75 -28.74 -48.33
N HIS A 398 8.05 -29.87 -48.24
CA HIS A 398 7.26 -30.24 -47.06
C HIS A 398 8.20 -30.64 -45.91
N GLY A 399 7.92 -30.15 -44.71
CA GLY A 399 8.55 -30.59 -43.46
C GLY A 399 7.53 -30.54 -42.33
N GLN A 400 7.32 -31.67 -41.65
CA GLN A 400 6.24 -31.85 -40.68
C GLN A 400 6.50 -31.04 -39.39
N ARG A 401 5.47 -30.37 -38.85
CA ARG A 401 5.39 -30.06 -37.42
C ARG A 401 4.52 -31.13 -36.76
N ALA A 402 5.11 -31.89 -35.83
CA ALA A 402 4.36 -32.80 -34.98
C ALA A 402 3.55 -31.99 -33.95
N SER A 403 2.25 -32.28 -33.85
CA SER A 403 1.36 -31.69 -32.86
C SER A 403 1.43 -32.47 -31.54
N CYS A 404 1.68 -31.76 -30.44
CA CYS A 404 1.62 -32.29 -29.07
C CYS A 404 0.97 -31.25 -28.14
N GLU A 405 -0.29 -30.91 -28.44
CA GLU A 405 -1.13 -30.00 -27.65
C GLU A 405 -2.44 -30.61 -27.09
N PRO A 406 -3.05 -31.71 -27.62
CA PRO A 406 -4.33 -32.20 -27.09
C PRO A 406 -4.28 -32.66 -25.62
N ALA A 407 -3.15 -33.22 -25.17
CA ALA A 407 -3.06 -33.88 -23.85
C ALA A 407 -3.08 -32.89 -22.67
N ALA A 408 -2.43 -31.74 -22.81
CA ALA A 408 -2.39 -30.73 -21.75
C ALA A 408 -3.74 -30.01 -21.59
N ALA A 409 -4.37 -29.63 -22.71
CA ALA A 409 -5.70 -29.02 -22.71
C ALA A 409 -6.76 -29.98 -22.14
N ALA A 410 -6.70 -31.28 -22.48
CA ALA A 410 -7.59 -32.30 -21.91
C ALA A 410 -7.38 -32.49 -20.39
N ALA A 411 -6.15 -32.43 -19.90
CA ALA A 411 -5.87 -32.53 -18.47
C ALA A 411 -6.40 -31.34 -17.67
N VAL A 412 -6.27 -30.11 -18.19
CA VAL A 412 -6.83 -28.89 -17.59
C VAL A 412 -8.36 -28.92 -17.59
N ALA A 413 -8.98 -29.30 -18.71
CA ALA A 413 -10.44 -29.45 -18.81
C ALA A 413 -10.99 -30.53 -17.86
N ALA A 414 -10.29 -31.66 -17.71
CA ALA A 414 -10.67 -32.71 -16.77
C ALA A 414 -10.54 -32.26 -15.31
N ALA A 415 -9.52 -31.47 -14.97
CA ALA A 415 -9.36 -30.89 -13.63
C ALA A 415 -10.47 -29.87 -13.31
N ALA A 416 -10.81 -29.00 -14.27
CA ALA A 416 -11.90 -28.03 -14.12
C ALA A 416 -13.26 -28.72 -13.96
N ALA A 417 -13.54 -29.75 -14.76
CA ALA A 417 -14.76 -30.56 -14.64
C ALA A 417 -14.84 -31.30 -13.30
N ALA A 418 -13.72 -31.83 -12.80
CA ALA A 418 -13.66 -32.48 -11.50
C ALA A 418 -13.88 -31.49 -10.34
N ALA A 419 -13.33 -30.28 -10.42
CA ALA A 419 -13.54 -29.23 -9.42
C ALA A 419 -15.01 -28.76 -9.39
N ALA A 420 -15.61 -28.52 -10.56
CA ALA A 420 -17.03 -28.17 -10.67
C ALA A 420 -17.95 -29.28 -10.14
N ALA A 421 -17.63 -30.54 -10.42
CA ALA A 421 -18.36 -31.70 -9.88
C ALA A 421 -18.20 -31.84 -8.35
N ALA A 422 -17.00 -31.59 -7.81
CA ALA A 422 -16.77 -31.62 -6.36
C ALA A 422 -17.55 -30.53 -5.62
N ALA A 423 -17.58 -29.31 -6.18
CA ALA A 423 -18.37 -28.19 -5.66
C ALA A 423 -19.88 -28.49 -5.69
N ALA A 424 -20.39 -29.09 -6.77
CA ALA A 424 -21.80 -29.51 -6.88
C ALA A 424 -22.15 -30.70 -5.97
N ALA A 425 -21.18 -31.55 -5.62
CA ALA A 425 -21.37 -32.74 -4.79
C ALA A 425 -21.14 -32.51 -3.29
N GLY A 426 -20.77 -31.29 -2.86
CA GLY A 426 -20.47 -30.97 -1.46
C GLY A 426 -19.30 -31.77 -0.88
N GLN A 427 -18.41 -32.30 -1.73
CA GLN A 427 -17.21 -33.00 -1.27
C GLN A 427 -16.12 -31.97 -0.92
N PRO A 428 -15.32 -32.22 0.14
CA PRO A 428 -14.27 -31.29 0.53
C PRO A 428 -13.22 -31.18 -0.58
N LEU A 429 -13.11 -29.97 -1.14
CA LEU A 429 -11.93 -29.54 -1.90
C LEU A 429 -10.68 -29.77 -1.03
N SER A 430 -9.55 -30.09 -1.65
CA SER A 430 -8.41 -30.71 -0.94
C SER A 430 -7.91 -29.86 0.24
N MET A 431 -7.75 -30.51 1.40
CA MET A 431 -7.35 -29.91 2.69
C MET A 431 -5.99 -29.14 2.73
N ASP A 432 -5.24 -29.09 1.62
CA ASP A 432 -3.91 -28.43 1.50
C ASP A 432 -3.96 -27.18 0.58
N GLY A 433 -4.98 -26.34 0.74
CA GLY A 433 -5.27 -25.18 -0.13
C GLY A 433 -4.97 -23.81 0.49
N SER A 434 -3.73 -23.33 0.40
CA SER A 434 -3.36 -21.96 0.79
C SER A 434 -3.19 -21.06 -0.44
N VAL A 435 -3.11 -19.74 -0.25
CA VAL A 435 -3.00 -18.80 -1.37
C VAL A 435 -1.75 -19.09 -2.25
N SER A 436 -0.59 -19.35 -1.64
CA SER A 436 0.62 -19.74 -2.38
C SER A 436 0.51 -21.14 -3.00
N SER A 437 -0.11 -22.12 -2.33
CA SER A 437 -0.26 -23.46 -2.92
C SER A 437 -1.20 -23.46 -4.13
N ILE A 438 -2.28 -22.67 -4.09
CA ILE A 438 -3.25 -22.50 -5.17
C ILE A 438 -2.63 -21.73 -6.34
N ALA A 439 -2.13 -20.50 -6.11
CA ALA A 439 -1.58 -19.65 -7.17
C ALA A 439 -0.51 -20.39 -8.00
N LYS A 440 0.41 -21.07 -7.31
CA LYS A 440 1.47 -21.89 -7.91
C LYS A 440 0.97 -23.12 -8.67
N ARG A 441 -0.13 -23.74 -8.25
CA ARG A 441 -0.74 -24.89 -8.95
C ARG A 441 -1.31 -24.47 -10.31
N TYR A 442 -1.82 -23.24 -10.40
CA TYR A 442 -2.35 -22.64 -11.62
C TYR A 442 -1.31 -21.84 -12.43
N GLY A 443 -0.08 -21.71 -11.94
CA GLY A 443 0.99 -20.96 -12.62
C GLY A 443 0.81 -19.44 -12.59
N ILE A 444 0.05 -18.91 -11.63
CA ILE A 444 -0.23 -17.49 -11.46
C ILE A 444 0.74 -16.93 -10.40
N PRO A 445 1.44 -15.79 -10.64
CA PRO A 445 2.35 -15.22 -9.66
C PRO A 445 1.59 -14.62 -8.47
N LEU A 446 2.12 -14.82 -7.26
CA LEU A 446 1.58 -14.24 -6.02
C LEU A 446 2.39 -12.99 -5.61
N PHE A 447 1.70 -11.86 -5.48
CA PHE A 447 2.27 -10.61 -4.95
C PHE A 447 1.69 -10.26 -3.57
N ILE A 448 2.56 -9.83 -2.65
CA ILE A 448 2.13 -9.29 -1.35
C ILE A 448 2.04 -7.76 -1.45
N ASP A 449 0.93 -7.13 -1.01
CA ASP A 449 1.00 -5.72 -0.58
C ASP A 449 1.53 -5.72 0.85
N ALA A 450 2.80 -5.35 0.95
CA ALA A 450 3.62 -5.43 2.15
C ALA A 450 3.52 -4.18 3.04
N ALA A 451 2.60 -3.25 2.78
CA ALA A 451 2.59 -1.95 3.47
C ALA A 451 2.60 -2.04 5.00
N ARG A 452 2.09 -3.12 5.61
CA ARG A 452 2.06 -3.35 7.07
C ARG A 452 2.48 -4.79 7.44
N PHE A 453 3.56 -5.28 6.82
CA PHE A 453 4.10 -6.62 6.99
C PHE A 453 4.60 -6.95 8.42
N ALA A 454 5.23 -6.01 9.13
CA ALA A 454 5.84 -6.26 10.44
C ALA A 454 4.78 -6.31 11.55
N GLU A 455 3.77 -5.43 11.49
CA GLU A 455 2.51 -5.55 12.24
C GLU A 455 1.85 -6.91 11.99
N ASN A 456 1.73 -7.35 10.73
CA ASN A 456 1.19 -8.68 10.42
C ASN A 456 2.03 -9.82 11.05
N CYS A 457 3.36 -9.75 10.96
CA CYS A 457 4.25 -10.76 11.54
C CYS A 457 4.23 -10.76 13.08
N TRP A 458 3.92 -9.62 13.73
CA TRP A 458 3.74 -9.56 15.18
C TRP A 458 2.48 -10.31 15.61
N PHE A 459 1.37 -10.18 14.87
CA PHE A 459 0.18 -11.00 15.12
C PHE A 459 0.43 -12.49 14.88
N ILE A 460 1.16 -12.87 13.82
CA ILE A 460 1.60 -14.27 13.60
C ILE A 460 2.40 -14.75 14.83
N GLN A 461 3.40 -13.99 15.27
CA GLN A 461 4.20 -14.32 16.47
C GLN A 461 3.36 -14.53 17.74
N ARG A 462 2.27 -13.75 17.89
CA ARG A 462 1.47 -13.71 19.12
C ARG A 462 0.28 -14.65 19.14
N TRP A 463 -0.32 -14.95 17.99
CA TRP A 463 -1.59 -15.66 17.84
C TRP A 463 -1.49 -16.99 17.08
N GLU A 464 -0.41 -17.26 16.35
CA GLU A 464 -0.26 -18.48 15.55
C GLU A 464 0.64 -19.52 16.25
N PRO A 465 0.10 -20.70 16.62
CA PRO A 465 0.87 -21.72 17.32
C PRO A 465 2.12 -22.18 16.55
N GLY A 466 3.24 -22.27 17.25
CA GLY A 466 4.55 -22.58 16.66
C GLY A 466 5.32 -21.36 16.16
N TYR A 467 4.86 -20.13 16.42
CA TYR A 467 5.61 -18.89 16.20
C TYR A 467 6.02 -18.18 17.50
N GLU A 468 5.61 -18.69 18.66
CA GLU A 468 6.00 -18.17 19.96
C GLU A 468 7.52 -18.21 20.12
N GLY A 469 8.12 -17.08 20.51
CA GLY A 469 9.57 -16.94 20.68
C GLY A 469 10.40 -16.95 19.38
N LYS A 470 9.80 -17.12 18.19
CA LYS A 470 10.54 -16.91 16.93
C LYS A 470 10.91 -15.42 16.79
N PRO A 471 12.15 -15.09 16.39
CA PRO A 471 12.53 -13.71 16.08
C PRO A 471 11.64 -13.14 14.97
N LEU A 472 11.09 -11.93 15.16
CA LEU A 472 10.14 -11.33 14.22
C LEU A 472 10.67 -11.30 12.77
N ARG A 473 11.96 -11.02 12.56
CA ARG A 473 12.60 -11.03 11.23
C ARG A 473 12.62 -12.39 10.55
N ASP A 474 12.60 -13.50 11.30
CA ASP A 474 12.56 -14.84 10.73
C ASP A 474 11.15 -15.15 10.21
N ILE A 475 10.12 -14.66 10.92
CA ILE A 475 8.71 -14.71 10.49
C ILE A 475 8.50 -13.87 9.23
N VAL A 476 9.12 -12.68 9.16
CA VAL A 476 9.12 -11.81 7.97
C VAL A 476 9.72 -12.53 6.77
N ARG A 477 10.91 -13.14 6.90
CA ARG A 477 11.51 -13.92 5.80
C ARG A 477 10.65 -15.11 5.40
N GLU A 478 10.04 -15.81 6.35
CA GLU A 478 9.14 -16.92 6.05
C GLU A 478 7.91 -16.45 5.27
N LEU A 479 7.28 -15.34 5.66
CA LEU A 479 6.12 -14.76 4.97
C LEU A 479 6.42 -14.45 3.49
N PHE A 480 7.52 -13.74 3.22
CA PHE A 480 7.90 -13.38 1.85
C PHE A 480 8.42 -14.55 1.02
N SER A 481 8.88 -15.64 1.64
CA SER A 481 9.34 -16.85 0.93
C SER A 481 8.26 -17.57 0.13
N TYR A 482 6.98 -17.25 0.38
CA TYR A 482 5.83 -17.83 -0.32
C TYR A 482 5.33 -17.00 -1.52
N ALA A 483 5.93 -15.84 -1.78
CA ALA A 483 5.51 -14.90 -2.83
C ALA A 483 6.57 -14.72 -3.93
N ASP A 484 6.12 -14.34 -5.13
CA ASP A 484 6.97 -14.08 -6.28
C ASP A 484 7.44 -12.62 -6.35
N GLY A 485 6.75 -11.73 -5.62
CA GLY A 485 7.11 -10.32 -5.46
C GLY A 485 6.27 -9.58 -4.40
N CYS A 486 6.53 -8.29 -4.23
CA CYS A 486 5.70 -7.42 -3.40
C CYS A 486 5.64 -5.97 -3.90
N THR A 487 4.51 -5.29 -3.66
CA THR A 487 4.46 -3.83 -3.60
C THR A 487 4.62 -3.41 -2.14
N PHE A 488 5.28 -2.27 -1.90
CA PHE A 488 5.51 -1.79 -0.55
C PHE A 488 5.44 -0.27 -0.47
N SER A 489 4.86 0.25 0.62
CA SER A 489 4.78 1.68 0.92
C SER A 489 5.59 1.99 2.18
N GLY A 490 6.86 2.37 2.02
CA GLY A 490 7.75 2.78 3.13
C GLY A 490 7.21 3.89 4.02
N LYS A 491 6.28 4.69 3.49
CA LYS A 491 5.43 5.63 4.25
C LYS A 491 4.74 5.04 5.50
N LYS A 492 4.56 3.72 5.59
CA LYS A 492 4.01 3.04 6.76
C LYS A 492 5.16 2.49 7.61
N GLU A 493 5.67 1.32 7.22
CA GLU A 493 6.60 0.52 8.03
C GLU A 493 8.08 0.65 7.68
N ALA A 494 8.47 1.44 6.67
CA ALA A 494 9.86 1.93 6.64
C ALA A 494 10.05 3.16 7.56
N LEU A 495 9.05 3.46 8.40
CA LEU A 495 9.02 4.57 9.37
C LEU A 495 9.46 5.91 8.75
N ALA A 496 9.15 6.12 7.46
CA ALA A 496 9.59 7.24 6.65
C ALA A 496 8.39 8.09 6.21
N ASN A 497 8.62 9.34 5.82
CA ASN A 497 7.55 10.25 5.38
C ASN A 497 7.20 10.09 3.89
N VAL A 498 8.14 9.54 3.10
CA VAL A 498 8.03 9.24 1.66
C VAL A 498 8.71 7.89 1.38
N GLY A 499 8.45 7.30 0.21
CA GLY A 499 9.12 6.08 -0.25
C GLY A 499 8.24 4.84 -0.36
N GLY A 500 8.62 3.98 -1.29
CA GLY A 500 8.03 2.68 -1.61
C GLY A 500 9.04 1.79 -2.31
N LEU A 501 8.65 0.53 -2.51
CA LEU A 501 9.43 -0.46 -3.24
C LEU A 501 8.51 -1.32 -4.11
N LEU A 502 9.08 -1.84 -5.19
CA LEU A 502 8.57 -2.96 -5.96
C LEU A 502 9.65 -4.05 -5.98
N CYS A 503 9.33 -5.25 -5.53
CA CYS A 503 10.28 -6.37 -5.47
C CYS A 503 9.74 -7.58 -6.24
N CYS A 504 10.64 -8.37 -6.82
CA CYS A 504 10.28 -9.62 -7.50
C CYS A 504 11.47 -10.58 -7.60
N ASN A 505 11.19 -11.85 -7.91
CA ASN A 505 12.18 -12.90 -8.11
C ASN A 505 12.50 -13.20 -9.58
N ASP A 506 11.56 -12.95 -10.49
CA ASP A 506 11.72 -13.26 -11.92
C ASP A 506 12.54 -12.20 -12.66
N ASP A 507 13.50 -12.65 -13.47
CA ASP A 507 14.41 -11.78 -14.23
C ASP A 507 13.70 -11.06 -15.38
N THR A 508 12.79 -11.75 -16.08
CA THR A 508 12.08 -11.20 -17.25
C THR A 508 11.11 -10.11 -16.81
N LEU A 509 10.37 -10.35 -15.73
CA LEU A 509 9.49 -9.37 -15.11
C LEU A 509 10.29 -8.19 -14.57
N TYR A 510 11.41 -8.42 -13.87
CA TYR A 510 12.26 -7.33 -13.39
C TYR A 510 12.72 -6.40 -14.52
N GLU A 511 13.14 -6.93 -15.67
CA GLU A 511 13.53 -6.10 -16.82
C GLU A 511 12.37 -5.24 -17.35
N ALA A 512 11.17 -5.80 -17.45
CA ALA A 512 9.97 -5.06 -17.88
C ALA A 512 9.58 -3.97 -16.88
N LEU A 513 9.56 -4.28 -15.57
CA LEU A 513 9.28 -3.33 -14.49
C LEU A 513 10.32 -2.20 -14.50
N ARG A 514 11.62 -2.54 -14.51
CA ARG A 514 12.75 -1.59 -14.53
C ARG A 514 12.68 -0.62 -15.70
N ASN A 515 12.34 -1.13 -16.90
CA ASN A 515 12.19 -0.30 -18.10
C ASN A 515 11.05 0.72 -17.96
N LEU A 516 9.95 0.34 -17.31
CA LEU A 516 8.85 1.26 -17.04
C LEU A 516 9.18 2.26 -15.91
N THR A 517 9.78 1.82 -14.80
CA THR A 517 10.26 2.70 -13.69
C THR A 517 11.11 3.86 -14.22
N ILE A 518 12.01 3.61 -15.17
CA ILE A 518 12.82 4.66 -15.84
C ILE A 518 11.97 5.76 -16.47
N VAL A 519 10.82 5.42 -17.05
CA VAL A 519 9.95 6.35 -17.78
C VAL A 519 9.03 7.13 -16.85
N VAL A 520 8.49 6.49 -15.81
CA VAL A 520 7.42 7.09 -14.98
C VAL A 520 7.88 7.64 -13.63
N GLU A 521 9.03 7.20 -13.11
CA GLU A 521 9.47 7.49 -11.74
C GLU A 521 10.93 7.96 -11.65
N GLY A 522 11.86 7.26 -12.28
CA GLY A 522 13.27 7.66 -12.35
C GLY A 522 14.23 6.50 -12.58
N TYR A 523 15.53 6.78 -12.57
CA TYR A 523 16.55 5.74 -12.77
C TYR A 523 16.47 4.66 -11.67
N PRO A 524 16.72 3.35 -11.97
CA PRO A 524 16.37 2.25 -11.07
C PRO A 524 17.10 2.23 -9.73
N THR A 525 18.18 3.01 -9.57
CA THR A 525 18.87 3.15 -8.27
C THR A 525 18.37 4.36 -7.46
N TYR A 526 17.24 4.98 -7.82
CA TYR A 526 16.56 5.96 -6.96
C TYR A 526 15.03 6.03 -7.10
N GLY A 527 14.46 5.76 -8.29
CA GLY A 527 13.01 5.62 -8.48
C GLY A 527 12.16 6.72 -7.85
N GLY A 528 12.36 7.96 -8.29
CA GLY A 528 11.65 9.14 -7.77
C GLY A 528 12.08 9.65 -6.38
N LEU A 529 12.94 8.93 -5.64
CA LEU A 529 13.40 9.31 -4.30
C LEU A 529 14.76 10.01 -4.27
N ALA A 530 14.99 10.85 -3.27
CA ALA A 530 16.35 11.31 -2.98
C ALA A 530 17.13 10.21 -2.25
N CYS A 531 18.45 10.16 -2.42
CA CYS A 531 19.31 9.14 -1.82
C CYS A 531 19.21 9.11 -0.28
N ARG A 532 18.95 10.27 0.32
CA ARG A 532 18.71 10.41 1.77
C ARG A 532 17.45 9.66 2.24
N ASP A 533 16.42 9.60 1.41
CA ASP A 533 15.14 8.98 1.75
C ASP A 533 15.28 7.44 1.64
N LEU A 534 16.07 6.95 0.68
CA LEU A 534 16.48 5.54 0.61
C LEU A 534 17.20 5.08 1.90
N MET A 535 18.12 5.90 2.43
CA MET A 535 18.79 5.59 3.70
C MET A 535 17.87 5.71 4.93
N ALA A 536 16.91 6.63 4.91
CA ALA A 536 15.91 6.75 5.96
C ALA A 536 14.98 5.52 5.99
N MET A 537 14.57 5.01 4.82
CA MET A 537 13.82 3.75 4.70
C MET A 537 14.65 2.54 5.13
N ALA A 538 15.90 2.42 4.67
CA ALA A 538 16.78 1.30 5.02
C ALA A 538 17.00 1.19 6.53
N ARG A 539 17.11 2.34 7.23
CA ARG A 539 17.16 2.38 8.69
C ARG A 539 15.81 2.04 9.32
N GLY A 540 14.71 2.60 8.83
CA GLY A 540 13.39 2.40 9.41
C GLY A 540 12.88 0.96 9.29
N LEU A 541 13.19 0.25 8.20
CA LEU A 541 12.92 -1.20 8.06
C LEU A 541 13.64 -2.06 9.13
N MET A 542 14.83 -1.64 9.58
CA MET A 542 15.54 -2.29 10.67
C MET A 542 14.95 -1.96 12.05
N GLU A 543 14.37 -0.76 12.21
CA GLU A 543 13.71 -0.32 13.45
C GLU A 543 12.29 -0.87 13.59
N VAL A 544 11.52 -1.00 12.51
CA VAL A 544 10.14 -1.53 12.55
C VAL A 544 10.09 -3.01 12.90
N THR A 545 11.20 -3.73 12.68
CA THR A 545 11.35 -5.15 12.99
C THR A 545 12.00 -5.40 14.36
N ASP A 546 12.04 -4.37 15.21
CA ASP A 546 12.41 -4.47 16.62
C ASP A 546 11.22 -4.91 17.48
N GLN A 547 11.48 -5.81 18.43
CA GLN A 547 10.46 -6.48 19.24
C GLN A 547 9.75 -5.51 20.20
N ALA A 548 10.51 -4.78 21.03
CA ALA A 548 9.94 -3.82 21.99
C ALA A 548 9.22 -2.66 21.29
N TYR A 549 9.73 -2.22 20.13
CA TYR A 549 9.01 -1.28 19.28
C TYR A 549 7.63 -1.81 18.88
N GLN A 550 7.52 -3.05 18.39
CA GLN A 550 6.24 -3.62 17.98
C GLN A 550 5.29 -3.86 19.17
N GLU A 551 5.82 -4.28 20.33
CA GLU A 551 5.03 -4.46 21.56
C GLU A 551 4.38 -3.13 22.00
N TYR A 552 5.17 -2.06 22.13
CA TYR A 552 4.66 -0.72 22.45
C TYR A 552 3.70 -0.19 21.37
N ARG A 553 4.01 -0.43 20.10
CA ARG A 553 3.21 0.00 18.96
C ARG A 553 1.80 -0.59 19.00
N HIS A 554 1.66 -1.84 19.43
CA HIS A 554 0.37 -2.52 19.57
C HIS A 554 -0.31 -2.20 20.91
N SER A 555 0.45 -2.00 22.00
CA SER A 555 -0.13 -1.56 23.28
C SER A 555 -0.86 -0.21 23.18
N GLN A 556 -0.38 0.71 22.34
CA GLN A 556 -1.09 1.96 22.04
C GLN A 556 -2.44 1.74 21.35
N ILE A 557 -2.55 0.76 20.45
CA ILE A 557 -3.82 0.43 19.79
C ILE A 557 -4.77 -0.19 20.81
N GLU A 558 -4.29 -1.17 21.58
CA GLU A 558 -5.12 -1.84 22.59
C GLU A 558 -5.57 -0.88 23.70
N LEU A 559 -4.74 0.11 24.07
CA LEU A 559 -5.15 1.19 24.98
C LEU A 559 -6.34 1.98 24.43
N LEU A 560 -6.30 2.40 23.16
CA LEU A 560 -7.41 3.14 22.55
C LEU A 560 -8.64 2.25 22.37
N ALA A 561 -8.45 0.98 21.96
CA ALA A 561 -9.52 0.02 21.77
C ALA A 561 -10.22 -0.30 23.10
N GLY A 562 -9.46 -0.65 24.15
CA GLY A 562 -9.96 -0.93 25.49
C GLY A 562 -10.75 0.24 26.07
N LEU A 563 -10.22 1.47 26.02
CA LEU A 563 -10.94 2.65 26.50
C LEU A 563 -12.29 2.89 25.80
N LEU A 564 -12.39 2.53 24.52
CA LEU A 564 -13.63 2.63 23.75
C LEU A 564 -14.59 1.46 24.05
N ARG A 565 -14.05 0.23 24.11
CA ARG A 565 -14.75 -1.02 24.44
C ARG A 565 -15.39 -0.96 25.83
N ASP A 566 -14.64 -0.54 26.84
CA ASP A 566 -15.11 -0.39 28.23
C ASP A 566 -16.24 0.65 28.37
N ALA A 567 -16.28 1.63 27.46
CA ALA A 567 -17.33 2.63 27.37
C ALA A 567 -18.51 2.21 26.48
N GLY A 568 -18.51 0.98 25.96
CA GLY A 568 -19.54 0.42 25.08
C GLY A 568 -19.54 0.98 23.66
N VAL A 569 -18.47 1.68 23.23
CA VAL A 569 -18.35 2.20 21.87
C VAL A 569 -18.11 1.04 20.91
N PRO A 570 -18.94 0.86 19.86
CA PRO A 570 -18.82 -0.28 18.96
C PRO A 570 -17.59 -0.12 18.04
N ILE A 571 -16.61 -0.99 18.21
CA ILE A 571 -15.40 -1.07 17.36
C ILE A 571 -15.33 -2.39 16.60
N VAL A 572 -14.45 -2.45 15.60
CA VAL A 572 -14.02 -3.72 14.99
C VAL A 572 -13.15 -4.48 15.99
N GLU A 573 -13.53 -5.72 16.29
CA GLU A 573 -12.84 -6.61 17.22
C GLU A 573 -12.22 -7.81 16.49
N PRO A 574 -11.03 -8.29 16.91
CA PRO A 574 -10.05 -7.53 17.70
C PRO A 574 -9.59 -6.27 16.93
N PRO A 575 -8.98 -5.27 17.57
CA PRO A 575 -8.42 -4.13 16.84
C PRO A 575 -7.27 -4.57 15.93
N GLY A 576 -7.17 -3.95 14.74
CA GLY A 576 -6.13 -4.26 13.76
C GLY A 576 -4.79 -3.57 14.01
N GLY A 577 -3.78 -3.90 13.22
CA GLY A 577 -2.38 -3.53 13.45
C GLY A 577 -2.01 -2.05 13.37
N HIS A 578 -2.92 -1.15 12.98
CA HIS A 578 -2.56 0.28 12.81
C HIS A 578 -3.61 1.32 13.20
N ALA A 579 -4.82 0.88 13.53
CA ALA A 579 -5.92 1.79 13.79
C ALA A 579 -7.01 1.10 14.62
N VAL A 580 -7.75 1.90 15.37
CA VAL A 580 -9.05 1.47 15.89
C VAL A 580 -10.12 1.92 14.88
N TYR A 581 -10.96 0.99 14.45
CA TYR A 581 -12.07 1.26 13.54
C TYR A 581 -13.37 1.23 14.33
N VAL A 582 -14.09 2.36 14.36
CA VAL A 582 -15.39 2.50 14.99
C VAL A 582 -16.47 2.14 13.97
N ASP A 583 -17.37 1.24 14.33
CA ASP A 583 -18.50 0.82 13.52
C ASP A 583 -19.61 1.87 13.58
N ALA A 584 -19.75 2.64 12.51
CA ALA A 584 -20.68 3.75 12.45
C ALA A 584 -22.15 3.32 12.35
N ARG A 585 -22.47 2.11 11.86
CA ARG A 585 -23.84 1.59 11.85
C ARG A 585 -24.31 1.24 13.25
N ARG A 586 -23.46 0.61 14.06
CA ARG A 586 -23.75 0.35 15.47
C ARG A 586 -23.66 1.63 16.33
N PHE A 587 -22.83 2.61 15.94
CA PHE A 587 -22.73 3.90 16.64
C PHE A 587 -23.93 4.82 16.36
N LEU A 588 -24.44 4.84 15.13
CA LEU A 588 -25.53 5.70 14.65
C LEU A 588 -26.67 4.86 14.02
N PRO A 589 -27.36 4.01 14.79
CA PRO A 589 -28.39 3.10 14.25
C PRO A 589 -29.61 3.83 13.65
N HIS A 590 -29.77 5.12 13.96
CA HIS A 590 -30.81 6.00 13.41
C HIS A 590 -30.40 6.71 12.11
N VAL A 591 -29.15 6.58 11.65
CA VAL A 591 -28.64 7.18 10.41
C VAL A 591 -28.46 6.08 9.35
N PRO A 592 -29.30 6.04 8.29
CA PRO A 592 -29.20 5.03 7.24
C PRO A 592 -27.96 5.27 6.34
N GLN A 593 -27.50 4.25 5.63
CA GLN A 593 -26.19 4.28 4.94
C GLN A 593 -26.13 5.29 3.79
N GLU A 594 -27.27 5.57 3.16
CA GLU A 594 -27.49 6.60 2.15
C GLU A 594 -27.22 8.02 2.68
N GLN A 595 -27.19 8.18 4.01
CA GLN A 595 -26.86 9.42 4.71
C GLN A 595 -25.44 9.41 5.33
N PHE A 596 -24.57 8.50 4.87
CA PHE A 596 -23.13 8.45 5.18
C PHE A 596 -22.80 8.51 6.69
N PRO A 597 -23.26 7.53 7.50
CA PRO A 597 -23.10 7.55 8.96
C PRO A 597 -21.64 7.63 9.40
N ALA A 598 -20.71 6.95 8.71
CA ALA A 598 -19.29 7.02 9.02
C ALA A 598 -18.68 8.41 8.75
N GLN A 599 -19.17 9.12 7.72
CA GLN A 599 -18.74 10.50 7.42
C GLN A 599 -19.32 11.48 8.45
N ALA A 600 -20.59 11.30 8.82
CA ALA A 600 -21.25 12.08 9.87
C ALA A 600 -20.53 11.95 11.22
N LEU A 601 -20.16 10.73 11.61
CA LEU A 601 -19.39 10.45 12.83
C LEU A 601 -17.99 11.08 12.78
N THR A 602 -17.28 10.97 11.65
CA THR A 602 -15.95 11.56 11.42
C THR A 602 -16.00 13.09 11.55
N ALA A 603 -17.01 13.72 10.96
CA ALA A 603 -17.26 15.16 11.03
C ALA A 603 -17.59 15.60 12.47
N ALA A 604 -18.45 14.87 13.18
CA ALA A 604 -18.81 15.13 14.57
C ALA A 604 -17.60 15.03 15.53
N LEU A 605 -16.70 14.07 15.31
CA LEU A 605 -15.46 13.91 16.08
C LEU A 605 -14.58 15.17 16.01
N TYR A 606 -14.34 15.67 14.80
CA TYR A 606 -13.60 16.93 14.61
C TYR A 606 -14.29 18.11 15.28
N GLY A 607 -15.62 18.25 15.10
CA GLY A 607 -16.41 19.30 15.74
C GLY A 607 -16.26 19.32 17.27
N VAL A 608 -16.38 18.17 17.94
CA VAL A 608 -16.34 18.07 19.41
C VAL A 608 -14.92 18.12 19.99
N SER A 609 -13.91 17.60 19.30
CA SER A 609 -12.56 17.36 19.88
C SER A 609 -11.39 17.96 19.10
N GLY A 610 -11.56 18.37 17.84
CA GLY A 610 -10.44 18.72 16.96
C GLY A 610 -9.57 17.53 16.52
N VAL A 611 -9.97 16.30 16.86
CA VAL A 611 -9.37 15.06 16.33
C VAL A 611 -9.91 14.84 14.92
N ARG A 612 -9.03 14.59 13.95
CA ARG A 612 -9.39 14.15 12.61
C ARG A 612 -9.25 12.64 12.49
N GLY A 613 -10.35 11.92 12.44
CA GLY A 613 -10.38 10.53 11.92
C GLY A 613 -10.51 10.51 10.40
N VAL A 614 -10.85 9.37 9.82
CA VAL A 614 -11.26 9.26 8.41
C VAL A 614 -12.42 8.29 8.24
N GLU A 615 -13.30 8.57 7.29
CA GLU A 615 -14.32 7.62 6.84
C GLU A 615 -13.71 6.53 5.95
N ILE A 616 -14.16 5.29 6.15
CA ILE A 616 -13.87 4.10 5.37
C ILE A 616 -15.22 3.36 5.23
N GLY A 617 -16.11 3.92 4.40
CA GLY A 617 -17.51 3.49 4.31
C GLY A 617 -18.18 3.86 2.98
N SER A 618 -19.47 4.20 3.01
CA SER A 618 -20.27 4.49 1.80
C SER A 618 -19.81 5.72 0.99
N SER A 619 -19.09 6.67 1.56
CA SER A 619 -18.44 7.73 0.79
C SER A 619 -17.20 7.24 0.05
N CYS A 620 -16.50 6.24 0.60
CA CYS A 620 -15.29 5.69 0.01
C CYS A 620 -15.61 4.64 -1.08
N PHE A 621 -16.47 3.66 -0.77
CA PHE A 621 -16.74 2.48 -1.61
C PHE A 621 -18.20 2.33 -2.06
N GLY A 622 -19.11 3.17 -1.55
CA GLY A 622 -20.49 3.19 -2.02
C GLY A 622 -20.59 3.79 -3.43
N HIS A 623 -21.31 3.11 -4.31
CA HIS A 623 -21.44 3.47 -5.73
C HIS A 623 -22.91 3.49 -6.15
N VAL A 624 -23.16 4.01 -7.36
CA VAL A 624 -24.48 3.91 -7.98
C VAL A 624 -24.39 2.81 -9.03
N ASP A 625 -25.34 1.89 -8.98
CA ASP A 625 -25.51 0.84 -9.98
C ASP A 625 -25.92 1.49 -11.32
N GLU A 626 -25.19 1.21 -12.40
CA GLU A 626 -25.39 1.92 -13.68
C GLU A 626 -26.67 1.48 -14.42
N GLU A 627 -27.22 0.29 -14.13
CA GLU A 627 -28.42 -0.24 -14.78
C GLU A 627 -29.71 0.21 -14.07
N THR A 628 -29.72 0.13 -12.73
CA THR A 628 -30.89 0.41 -11.89
C THR A 628 -30.92 1.84 -11.34
N GLY A 629 -29.78 2.54 -11.32
CA GLY A 629 -29.63 3.84 -10.69
C GLY A 629 -29.68 3.81 -9.15
N ALA A 630 -29.72 2.62 -8.54
CA ALA A 630 -29.77 2.46 -7.09
C ALA A 630 -28.41 2.75 -6.44
N PHE A 631 -28.42 3.35 -5.25
CA PHE A 631 -27.20 3.47 -4.44
C PHE A 631 -26.89 2.14 -3.76
N ILE A 632 -25.73 1.57 -4.07
CA ILE A 632 -25.18 0.40 -3.39
C ILE A 632 -24.22 0.91 -2.30
N PRO A 633 -24.59 0.79 -1.01
CA PRO A 633 -23.74 1.24 0.08
C PRO A 633 -22.54 0.29 0.28
N ALA A 634 -21.52 0.77 1.00
CA ALA A 634 -20.40 -0.07 1.40
C ALA A 634 -20.85 -1.17 2.37
N ARG A 635 -20.24 -2.37 2.26
CA ARG A 635 -20.52 -3.50 3.16
C ARG A 635 -20.12 -3.20 4.62
N LEU A 636 -19.11 -2.36 4.81
CA LEU A 636 -18.65 -1.87 6.11
C LEU A 636 -18.79 -0.34 6.16
N GLU A 637 -19.21 0.20 7.32
CA GLU A 637 -19.31 1.63 7.60
C GLU A 637 -18.41 1.98 8.77
N LEU A 638 -17.16 2.31 8.49
CA LEU A 638 -16.15 2.49 9.55
C LEU A 638 -15.65 3.92 9.60
N MET A 639 -15.50 4.47 10.80
CA MET A 639 -14.58 5.58 11.04
C MET A 639 -13.25 5.00 11.54
N ARG A 640 -12.18 5.19 10.77
CA ARG A 640 -10.83 4.77 11.14
C ARG A 640 -10.11 5.87 11.93
N LEU A 641 -9.47 5.46 13.02
CA LEU A 641 -8.55 6.24 13.83
C LEU A 641 -7.14 5.66 13.64
N ALA A 642 -6.45 6.04 12.56
CA ALA A 642 -5.13 5.49 12.24
C ALA A 642 -4.03 6.19 13.03
N LEU A 643 -3.19 5.43 13.74
CA LEU A 643 -2.16 5.97 14.63
C LEU A 643 -0.84 6.16 13.87
N PRO A 644 -0.34 7.41 13.70
CA PRO A 644 1.00 7.66 13.19
C PRO A 644 2.07 7.09 14.13
N ARG A 645 3.02 6.33 13.57
CA ARG A 645 4.02 5.59 14.35
C ARG A 645 4.97 6.56 15.06
N ARG A 646 5.13 6.38 16.37
CA ARG A 646 6.01 7.17 17.28
C ARG A 646 5.63 8.65 17.48
N VAL A 647 4.43 9.10 17.07
CA VAL A 647 4.01 10.51 17.20
C VAL A 647 3.26 10.79 18.50
N TYR A 648 2.15 10.07 18.72
CA TYR A 648 1.25 10.35 19.84
C TYR A 648 1.60 9.53 21.08
N THR A 649 1.18 10.04 22.24
CA THR A 649 1.34 9.39 23.55
C THR A 649 -0.01 8.94 24.09
N ASP A 650 0.00 8.09 25.10
CA ASP A 650 -1.18 7.57 25.78
C ASP A 650 -2.16 8.67 26.24
N ASN A 651 -1.66 9.84 26.67
CA ASN A 651 -2.50 10.97 27.02
C ASN A 651 -3.25 11.57 25.82
N HIS A 652 -2.65 11.58 24.63
CA HIS A 652 -3.34 11.95 23.39
C HIS A 652 -4.42 10.92 23.04
N LEU A 653 -4.13 9.62 23.20
CA LEU A 653 -5.09 8.55 22.95
C LEU A 653 -6.26 8.58 23.95
N ARG A 654 -6.00 8.88 25.23
CA ARG A 654 -7.03 9.13 26.25
C ARG A 654 -7.90 10.35 25.91
N TYR A 655 -7.33 11.40 25.34
CA TYR A 655 -8.10 12.55 24.83
C TYR A 655 -9.01 12.17 23.65
N VAL A 656 -8.49 11.38 22.70
CA VAL A 656 -9.28 10.85 21.56
C VAL A 656 -10.44 9.99 22.06
N ALA A 657 -10.17 9.05 22.98
CA ALA A 657 -11.19 8.23 23.61
C ALA A 657 -12.25 9.09 24.32
N ALA A 658 -11.84 10.06 25.14
CA ALA A 658 -12.76 10.97 25.83
C ALA A 658 -13.67 11.76 24.86
N GLY A 659 -13.14 12.18 23.70
CA GLY A 659 -13.91 12.81 22.63
C GLY A 659 -14.99 11.91 22.06
N LEU A 660 -14.66 10.64 21.77
CA LEU A 660 -15.60 9.66 21.23
C LEU A 660 -16.62 9.15 22.25
N ILE A 661 -16.20 8.90 23.49
CA ILE A 661 -17.10 8.48 24.58
C ILE A 661 -18.14 9.57 24.86
N LYS A 662 -17.73 10.86 24.79
CA LYS A 662 -18.65 11.99 24.87
C LYS A 662 -19.65 12.00 23.72
N LEU A 663 -19.20 11.78 22.48
CA LEU A 663 -20.09 11.68 21.31
C LEU A 663 -21.02 10.48 21.40
N TYR A 664 -20.56 9.33 21.89
CA TYR A 664 -21.38 8.13 22.00
C TYR A 664 -22.53 8.30 22.99
N LYS A 665 -22.30 9.04 24.09
CA LYS A 665 -23.35 9.47 25.03
C LYS A 665 -24.35 10.49 24.44
N GLN A 666 -24.04 11.07 23.27
CA GLN A 666 -24.82 12.10 22.58
C GLN A 666 -25.19 11.68 21.14
N ARG A 667 -25.03 10.39 20.81
CA ARG A 667 -25.06 9.86 19.43
C ARG A 667 -26.37 10.15 18.69
N ASP A 668 -27.49 10.12 19.41
CA ASP A 668 -28.83 10.34 18.87
C ASP A 668 -29.04 11.79 18.34
N SER A 669 -28.15 12.73 18.72
CA SER A 669 -28.13 14.11 18.20
C SER A 669 -27.34 14.28 16.89
N ILE A 670 -26.58 13.27 16.47
CA ILE A 670 -25.78 13.30 15.24
C ILE A 670 -26.72 13.00 14.07
N LYS A 671 -26.92 13.99 13.20
CA LYS A 671 -27.65 13.84 11.93
C LYS A 671 -26.79 13.14 10.89
N GLY A 672 -27.44 12.47 9.94
CA GLY A 672 -26.81 12.06 8.69
C GLY A 672 -26.40 13.26 7.81
N LEU A 673 -25.73 12.96 6.70
CA LEU A 673 -25.24 13.91 5.72
C LEU A 673 -25.84 13.63 4.34
N ARG A 674 -26.06 14.68 3.53
CA ARG A 674 -26.38 14.57 2.10
C ARG A 674 -25.19 15.00 1.27
N ARG A 675 -24.73 14.15 0.34
CA ARG A 675 -23.62 14.44 -0.58
C ARG A 675 -24.10 15.41 -1.67
N VAL A 676 -23.44 16.57 -1.79
CA VAL A 676 -23.77 17.64 -2.76
C VAL A 676 -22.73 17.77 -3.88
N TYR A 677 -21.56 17.14 -3.74
CA TYR A 677 -20.52 17.08 -4.76
C TYR A 677 -19.69 15.80 -4.59
N ALA A 678 -19.27 15.19 -5.70
CA ALA A 678 -18.39 14.02 -5.75
C ALA A 678 -17.68 13.93 -7.12
N THR A 679 -16.42 13.50 -7.15
CA THR A 679 -15.75 13.06 -8.38
C THR A 679 -16.12 11.61 -8.71
N LYS A 680 -16.01 11.20 -9.99
CA LYS A 680 -16.31 9.81 -10.42
C LYS A 680 -15.41 8.76 -9.77
N LEU A 681 -14.13 9.05 -9.62
CA LEU A 681 -13.12 8.16 -9.04
C LEU A 681 -12.58 8.77 -7.73
N LEU A 682 -12.30 7.93 -6.73
CA LEU A 682 -11.77 8.29 -5.41
C LEU A 682 -12.53 9.46 -4.75
N SER A 683 -13.87 9.40 -4.78
CA SER A 683 -14.74 10.54 -4.49
C SER A 683 -14.55 11.13 -3.09
N HIS A 684 -14.29 10.29 -2.09
CA HIS A 684 -14.14 10.66 -0.68
C HIS A 684 -13.09 11.74 -0.41
N PHE A 685 -12.01 11.85 -1.22
CA PHE A 685 -10.99 12.89 -1.03
C PHE A 685 -11.49 14.31 -1.28
N THR A 686 -12.52 14.47 -2.12
CA THR A 686 -12.97 15.79 -2.60
C THR A 686 -14.48 16.02 -2.47
N ALA A 687 -15.25 14.98 -2.11
CA ALA A 687 -16.68 15.07 -1.92
C ALA A 687 -17.06 16.16 -0.91
N ARG A 688 -18.21 16.79 -1.12
CA ARG A 688 -18.77 17.77 -0.18
C ARG A 688 -20.17 17.34 0.22
N PHE A 689 -20.52 17.67 1.45
CA PHE A 689 -21.75 17.29 2.10
C PHE A 689 -22.39 18.49 2.80
N VAL A 690 -23.68 18.36 3.08
CA VAL A 690 -24.45 19.21 4.00
C VAL A 690 -25.16 18.31 5.03
N PRO A 691 -25.58 18.83 6.19
CA PRO A 691 -26.44 18.07 7.10
C PRO A 691 -27.72 17.63 6.41
N PHE A 692 -28.21 16.43 6.72
CA PHE A 692 -29.49 15.96 6.23
C PHE A 692 -30.62 16.64 7.04
N ASP A 693 -31.40 17.51 6.41
CA ASP A 693 -32.55 18.17 7.02
C ASP A 693 -33.85 17.53 6.54
N GLN A 694 -34.69 17.08 7.48
CA GLN A 694 -35.94 16.35 7.19
C GLN A 694 -37.08 17.25 6.67
N THR A 695 -36.78 18.46 6.20
CA THR A 695 -37.74 19.37 5.57
C THR A 695 -38.17 18.86 4.20
N ALA A 696 -39.37 19.26 3.74
CA ALA A 696 -40.17 18.52 2.76
C ALA A 696 -39.53 18.23 1.38
N GLU A 697 -38.45 18.90 1.00
CA GLU A 697 -37.71 18.65 -0.25
C GLU A 697 -36.81 17.39 -0.20
N ASP A 698 -36.41 16.95 1.00
CA ASP A 698 -35.42 15.87 1.21
C ASP A 698 -36.04 14.52 1.63
N LYS A 699 -37.35 14.31 1.39
CA LYS A 699 -37.92 12.96 1.46
C LYS A 699 -37.38 12.12 0.29
N PRO A 700 -36.94 10.87 0.49
CA PRO A 700 -36.68 9.99 -0.63
C PRO A 700 -37.97 9.83 -1.44
N ALA A 701 -37.87 9.99 -2.77
CA ALA A 701 -38.97 9.74 -3.67
C ALA A 701 -39.31 8.25 -3.61
N ALA A 702 -40.30 7.90 -2.77
CA ALA A 702 -40.88 6.56 -2.76
C ALA A 702 -41.33 6.21 -4.18
N ALA A 703 -40.92 5.04 -4.66
CA ALA A 703 -40.95 4.63 -6.07
C ALA A 703 -42.27 5.00 -6.78
N ALA A 704 -42.26 6.14 -7.46
CA ALA A 704 -43.37 6.60 -8.27
C ALA A 704 -43.19 6.04 -9.68
N ALA A 705 -43.92 4.97 -9.99
CA ALA A 705 -44.05 4.50 -11.36
C ALA A 705 -44.59 5.64 -12.23
N ALA A 706 -43.83 6.04 -13.25
CA ALA A 706 -44.23 7.13 -14.13
C ALA A 706 -45.48 6.72 -14.94
N PRO A 707 -46.59 7.48 -14.89
CA PRO A 707 -47.68 7.30 -15.83
C PRO A 707 -47.24 7.79 -17.22
N ALA A 708 -47.55 7.02 -18.25
CA ALA A 708 -47.20 7.37 -19.62
C ALA A 708 -48.09 8.51 -20.15
N GLY A 709 -47.45 9.54 -20.72
CA GLY A 709 -48.04 10.46 -21.70
C GLY A 709 -48.74 11.71 -21.15
N ALA A 710 -48.09 12.87 -21.32
CA ALA A 710 -48.74 14.14 -21.62
C ALA A 710 -47.73 15.09 -22.31
N GLU A 711 -48.23 15.88 -23.26
CA GLU A 711 -47.54 16.59 -24.34
C GLU A 711 -46.59 17.74 -23.95
N GLU A 712 -45.80 18.17 -24.95
CA GLU A 712 -44.93 19.35 -24.88
C GLU A 712 -45.72 20.66 -24.65
N SER A 713 -45.19 21.53 -23.80
CA SER A 713 -45.37 22.99 -23.95
C SER A 713 -44.00 23.66 -23.86
N GLY A 714 -43.65 24.45 -24.88
CA GLY A 714 -42.29 24.99 -25.06
C GLY A 714 -41.88 26.10 -24.07
N VAL A 715 -40.81 26.82 -24.44
CA VAL A 715 -40.14 27.89 -23.68
C VAL A 715 -39.07 27.44 -22.66
N VAL A 716 -38.11 26.59 -23.09
CA VAL A 716 -36.67 26.74 -22.70
C VAL A 716 -35.75 26.35 -23.87
N ARG A 717 -35.77 27.12 -24.97
CA ARG A 717 -34.79 27.00 -26.07
C ARG A 717 -34.18 28.36 -26.42
N GLN A 718 -33.62 29.05 -25.42
CA GLN A 718 -32.90 30.31 -25.66
C GLN A 718 -31.91 30.70 -24.54
N GLN A 719 -30.98 29.82 -24.15
CA GLN A 719 -29.77 30.22 -23.39
C GLN A 719 -28.56 29.27 -23.42
N GLN A 720 -28.45 28.37 -24.40
CA GLN A 720 -27.24 27.57 -24.66
C GLN A 720 -26.74 27.76 -26.10
N GLN A 721 -26.45 29.02 -26.47
CA GLN A 721 -25.76 29.37 -27.71
C GLN A 721 -24.76 30.54 -27.53
N GLN A 722 -24.20 30.66 -26.32
CA GLN A 722 -23.07 31.55 -26.01
C GLN A 722 -22.08 30.83 -25.07
N GLN A 723 -21.41 29.80 -25.61
CA GLN A 723 -20.04 29.36 -25.25
C GLN A 723 -19.68 28.12 -26.09
N GLN A 724 -19.23 28.38 -27.31
CA GLN A 724 -18.29 27.55 -28.08
C GLN A 724 -17.13 28.45 -28.50
#